data_AF-A0A3R6M0J3-F1
#
_entry.id   AF-A0A3R6M0J3-F1
#
_cell.length_a   1.000
_cell.length_b   1.000
_cell.length_c   1.000
_cell.angle_alpha   90.00
_cell.angle_beta   90.00
_cell.angle_gamma   90.00
#
_symmetry.space_group_name_H-M   'P 1'
#
loop_
_entity.id
_entity.type
_entity.pdbx_description
1 polymer ?
#
loop_
_entity_poly.entity_id
_entity_poly.type
_entity_poly.pdbx_seq_one_letter_code
_entity_poly.pdbx_strand_id
1 'polypeptide(L)'
;MNLYILPVHRVLLEYVLKLGDMIFFPGNVSNDDIELSSLSENEKDKLRFIAEKNRSFFKEILIGVSFLLLSSEYDIKEINNDITLLDKILNDANRRLDYVRILECSFNRSEYTIGIPGLIVGTRILFSINNDYSIGAYANGETEFYLMQKGLGLDFGVTEENNPRLYRVIYSQRSDEVYNLYRRYIAEACEALQIIDETRCFIFLFSKIDGMGLCDTYSFTNNKKRILSIIAKNQLDFDRISSQLYFYSKEIRTEIVHKGRKIDELVSPGMAHEINQKLFNIIIEFCSKVIESEVNSIESLKEYILNQVSKYTYKTPQRQLISGLPAIYYHRTTYVASLEGLQISYPQKRGNYLLIPSLTQFGYNRYYRNYILKDLGGDCESIFDDFLVDDFEYILEILYRCERTDDEYPRVIGLQLPQIRDEHIRSPLIREQFVDYICNELNECLYYDMLAGGETLNGKVLPPRVGIRMGIRGIYEFVEDKEEMFLKFLPGNVFSEYQIPIESYNCIKLYKNEIYEILYGNANYIDNLCKRSLVNICESEYVSDWTQRISYLFDTFDGIDPRNYNKEKVIKLVFTILASDKTDYLQNKQKYEQLKNKYRNPILHGGKSIFDIEPNINEIRMVDMYLRNTIKKYCIKVHSLGISTWEELDNTYRVLQKSLKL
;
A
#
# COMPACT_ATOMS: atom_id res chain seq x y z
N MET A 1 28.29 -24.41 5.25
CA MET A 1 27.16 -23.48 5.29
C MET A 1 27.44 -22.47 6.38
N ASN A 2 27.35 -21.20 6.04
CA ASN A 2 27.59 -20.08 6.95
C ASN A 2 26.30 -19.81 7.73
N LEU A 3 26.43 -19.42 9.00
CA LEU A 3 25.30 -19.15 9.88
C LEU A 3 25.04 -17.65 9.94
N TYR A 4 23.76 -17.28 9.97
CA TYR A 4 23.33 -15.88 10.05
C TYR A 4 22.16 -15.71 10.99
N ILE A 5 22.04 -14.51 11.55
CA ILE A 5 20.93 -14.09 12.39
C ILE A 5 20.24 -12.89 11.76
N LEU A 6 18.91 -12.95 11.74
CA LEU A 6 18.04 -11.88 11.32
C LEU A 6 17.16 -11.41 12.48
N PRO A 7 17.19 -10.11 12.82
CA PRO A 7 16.27 -9.52 13.78
C PRO A 7 14.85 -9.49 13.20
N VAL A 8 13.86 -9.73 14.04
CA VAL A 8 12.43 -9.65 13.74
C VAL A 8 11.78 -8.86 14.86
N HIS A 9 11.42 -7.61 14.56
CA HIS A 9 10.70 -6.74 15.49
C HIS A 9 9.21 -7.10 15.55
N ARG A 10 8.54 -6.60 16.60
CA ARG A 10 7.07 -6.63 16.76
C ARG A 10 6.51 -8.04 16.88
N VAL A 11 7.24 -8.84 17.62
CA VAL A 11 6.88 -10.21 17.97
C VAL A 11 7.21 -10.38 19.43
N LEU A 12 6.19 -10.64 20.25
CA LEU A 12 6.38 -11.16 21.58
C LEU A 12 6.43 -12.69 21.45
N LEU A 13 7.64 -13.23 21.47
CA LEU A 13 7.89 -14.66 21.40
C LEU A 13 8.42 -15.13 22.76
N GLU A 14 7.78 -16.13 23.35
CA GLU A 14 8.17 -16.66 24.66
C GLU A 14 8.92 -18.00 24.59
N TYR A 15 9.01 -18.62 23.41
CA TYR A 15 9.60 -19.95 23.22
C TYR A 15 10.35 -20.06 21.90
N VAL A 16 11.11 -21.15 21.73
CA VAL A 16 11.85 -21.44 20.49
C VAL A 16 10.97 -22.24 19.54
N LEU A 17 10.92 -21.82 18.28
CA LEU A 17 10.09 -22.41 17.23
C LEU A 17 10.95 -22.82 16.03
N LYS A 18 10.72 -24.02 15.51
CA LYS A 18 11.32 -24.48 14.26
C LYS A 18 10.43 -24.11 13.08
N LEU A 19 10.99 -23.39 12.11
CA LEU A 19 10.31 -22.98 10.88
C LEU A 19 11.00 -23.64 9.68
N GLY A 20 10.78 -24.94 9.53
CA GLY A 20 11.47 -25.74 8.52
C GLY A 20 12.95 -25.90 8.84
N ASP A 21 13.79 -25.21 8.07
CA ASP A 21 15.25 -25.15 8.21
C ASP A 21 15.75 -23.94 9.02
N MET A 22 14.85 -23.07 9.46
CA MET A 22 15.18 -21.91 10.30
C MET A 22 14.72 -22.12 11.74
N ILE A 23 15.37 -21.41 12.66
CA ILE A 23 15.02 -21.41 14.08
C ILE A 23 14.62 -19.99 14.47
N PHE A 24 13.41 -19.83 14.99
CA PHE A 24 12.91 -18.56 15.51
C PHE A 24 12.95 -18.58 17.03
N PHE A 25 13.62 -17.60 17.64
CA PHE A 25 13.86 -17.59 19.09
C PHE A 25 13.87 -16.17 19.64
N PRO A 26 13.50 -15.98 20.93
CA PRO A 26 13.55 -14.67 21.54
C PRO A 26 14.98 -14.31 21.96
N GLY A 27 15.35 -13.03 21.90
CA GLY A 27 16.70 -12.59 22.29
C GLY A 27 17.08 -12.91 23.75
N ASN A 28 16.09 -13.08 24.63
CA ASN A 28 16.28 -13.46 26.03
C ASN A 28 16.11 -14.96 26.30
N VAL A 29 16.09 -15.81 25.26
CA VAL A 29 15.89 -17.27 25.35
C VAL A 29 16.68 -17.91 26.51
N SER A 30 16.00 -18.76 27.27
CA SER A 30 16.60 -19.55 28.35
C SER A 30 16.99 -20.96 27.88
N ASN A 31 17.85 -21.63 28.64
CA ASN A 31 18.19 -23.03 28.34
C ASN A 31 16.96 -23.95 28.45
N ASP A 32 16.04 -23.66 29.37
CA ASP A 32 14.80 -24.42 29.52
C ASP A 32 13.91 -24.30 28.27
N ASP A 33 13.81 -23.10 27.68
CA ASP A 33 13.06 -22.87 26.43
C ASP A 33 13.68 -23.63 25.26
N ILE A 34 15.02 -23.72 25.21
CA ILE A 34 15.74 -24.50 24.18
C ILE A 34 15.48 -26.00 24.38
N GLU A 35 15.49 -26.49 25.61
CA GLU A 35 15.27 -27.92 25.88
C GLU A 35 13.85 -28.37 25.58
N LEU A 36 12.86 -27.52 25.84
CA LEU A 36 11.44 -27.79 25.57
C LEU A 36 11.07 -27.67 24.09
N SER A 37 11.96 -27.12 23.26
CA SER A 37 11.73 -26.95 21.82
C SER A 37 11.79 -28.25 21.03
N SER A 38 11.21 -28.25 19.82
CA SER A 38 11.26 -29.39 18.89
C SER A 38 12.58 -29.49 18.11
N LEU A 39 13.62 -28.76 18.52
CA LEU A 39 14.93 -28.75 17.86
C LEU A 39 15.67 -30.08 18.07
N SER A 40 16.50 -30.46 17.11
CA SER A 40 17.46 -31.55 17.30
C SER A 40 18.57 -31.15 18.27
N GLU A 41 19.23 -32.12 18.91
CA GLU A 41 20.30 -31.84 19.88
C GLU A 41 21.43 -30.97 19.31
N ASN A 42 21.80 -31.16 18.05
CA ASN A 42 22.79 -30.31 17.37
C ASN A 42 22.28 -28.87 17.16
N GLU A 43 21.00 -28.68 16.85
CA GLU A 43 20.39 -27.36 16.72
C GLU A 43 20.28 -26.65 18.08
N LYS A 44 19.92 -27.40 19.13
CA LYS A 44 19.90 -26.90 20.52
C LYS A 44 21.28 -26.43 20.97
N ASP A 45 22.31 -27.25 20.75
CA ASP A 45 23.69 -26.90 21.12
C ASP A 45 24.16 -25.64 20.41
N LYS A 46 23.91 -25.53 19.09
CA LYS A 46 24.24 -24.32 18.32
C LYS A 46 23.55 -23.08 18.87
N LEU A 47 22.23 -23.16 19.10
CA LEU A 47 21.46 -22.04 19.63
C LEU A 47 21.96 -21.64 21.02
N ARG A 48 22.28 -22.61 21.88
CA ARG A 48 22.83 -22.38 23.22
C ARG A 48 24.14 -21.59 23.15
N PHE A 49 25.09 -22.03 22.34
CA PHE A 49 26.37 -21.32 22.18
C PHE A 49 26.19 -19.91 21.62
N ILE A 50 25.31 -19.73 20.64
CA ILE A 50 25.01 -18.41 20.06
C ILE A 50 24.38 -17.48 21.12
N ALA A 51 23.39 -17.95 21.87
CA ALA A 51 22.71 -17.17 22.91
C ALA A 51 23.67 -16.76 24.03
N GLU A 52 24.54 -17.67 24.47
CA GLU A 52 25.52 -17.41 25.53
C GLU A 52 26.62 -16.43 25.09
N LYS A 53 27.20 -16.64 23.89
CA LYS A 53 28.31 -15.81 23.40
C LYS A 53 27.89 -14.38 23.06
N ASN A 54 26.63 -14.17 22.70
CA ASN A 54 26.11 -12.89 22.23
C ASN A 54 25.08 -12.27 23.17
N ARG A 55 25.12 -12.63 24.46
CA ARG A 55 24.14 -12.19 25.45
C ARG A 55 23.99 -10.67 25.55
N SER A 56 25.08 -9.90 25.48
CA SER A 56 25.02 -8.43 25.51
C SER A 56 24.34 -7.87 24.25
N PHE A 57 24.63 -8.44 23.08
CA PHE A 57 23.96 -8.04 21.84
C PHE A 57 22.44 -8.23 21.93
N PHE A 58 21.98 -9.38 22.42
CA PHE A 58 20.54 -9.65 22.53
C PHE A 58 19.84 -8.93 23.68
N LYS A 59 20.50 -8.79 24.85
CA LYS A 59 19.86 -8.26 26.08
C LYS A 59 20.14 -6.79 26.35
N GLU A 60 21.05 -6.16 25.61
CA GLU A 60 21.42 -4.75 25.83
C GLU A 60 21.28 -3.91 24.55
N ILE A 61 21.66 -4.46 23.40
CA ILE A 61 21.64 -3.70 22.13
C ILE A 61 20.28 -3.82 21.42
N LEU A 62 19.75 -5.03 21.27
CA LEU A 62 18.47 -5.30 20.59
C LEU A 62 17.44 -5.89 21.57
N ILE A 63 17.16 -5.13 22.63
CA ILE A 63 16.22 -5.52 23.69
C ILE A 63 14.82 -5.73 23.12
N GLY A 64 14.17 -6.84 23.51
CA GLY A 64 12.78 -7.13 23.12
C GLY A 64 12.60 -7.53 21.66
N VAL A 65 13.69 -7.86 20.96
CA VAL A 65 13.69 -8.33 19.58
C VAL A 65 13.75 -9.86 19.55
N SER A 66 13.02 -10.46 18.61
CA SER A 66 13.10 -11.89 18.31
C SER A 66 14.01 -12.10 17.11
N PHE A 67 14.56 -13.30 16.94
CA PHE A 67 15.62 -13.56 15.97
C PHE A 67 15.37 -14.84 15.17
N LEU A 68 15.59 -14.77 13.86
CA LEU A 68 15.68 -15.93 12.99
C LEU A 68 17.15 -16.33 12.82
N LEU A 69 17.49 -17.56 13.18
CA LEU A 69 18.75 -18.20 12.84
C LEU A 69 18.56 -19.03 11.57
N LEU A 70 19.41 -18.78 10.58
CA LEU A 70 19.39 -19.46 9.29
C LEU A 70 20.80 -19.79 8.79
N SER A 71 20.85 -20.64 7.77
CA SER A 71 22.10 -20.99 7.09
C SER A 71 22.06 -20.60 5.61
N SER A 72 23.18 -20.14 5.08
CA SER A 72 23.36 -19.85 3.65
C SER A 72 24.63 -20.49 3.10
N GLU A 73 24.65 -20.71 1.80
CA GLU A 73 25.84 -21.16 1.07
C GLU A 73 26.83 -20.02 0.78
N TYR A 74 26.32 -18.80 0.67
CA TYR A 74 27.13 -17.59 0.40
C TYR A 74 27.86 -17.13 1.66
N ASP A 75 29.06 -16.57 1.50
CA ASP A 75 29.78 -15.86 2.57
C ASP A 75 29.31 -14.41 2.70
N ILE A 76 29.49 -13.81 3.89
CA ILE A 76 29.11 -12.40 4.14
C ILE A 76 29.82 -11.42 3.21
N LYS A 77 31.05 -11.73 2.73
CA LYS A 77 31.75 -10.90 1.76
C LYS A 77 31.10 -10.94 0.38
N GLU A 78 30.61 -12.11 -0.03
CA GLU A 78 29.89 -12.26 -1.30
C GLU A 78 28.56 -11.50 -1.24
N ILE A 79 27.84 -11.63 -0.13
CA ILE A 79 26.59 -10.90 0.13
C ILE A 79 26.81 -9.38 0.12
N ASN A 80 27.89 -8.90 0.74
CA ASN A 80 28.22 -7.47 0.74
C ASN A 80 28.62 -6.93 -0.65
N ASN A 81 29.10 -7.80 -1.55
CA ASN A 81 29.47 -7.41 -2.91
C ASN A 81 28.29 -7.47 -3.89
N ASP A 82 27.21 -8.15 -3.54
CA ASP A 82 26.00 -8.29 -4.36
C ASP A 82 24.74 -8.17 -3.50
N ILE A 83 24.13 -6.98 -3.51
CA ILE A 83 22.92 -6.68 -2.74
C ILE A 83 21.74 -7.58 -3.09
N THR A 84 21.70 -8.15 -4.30
CA THR A 84 20.63 -9.07 -4.71
C THR A 84 20.66 -10.39 -3.94
N LEU A 85 21.84 -10.81 -3.47
CA LEU A 85 21.98 -11.98 -2.60
C LEU A 85 21.42 -11.69 -1.20
N LEU A 86 21.64 -10.48 -0.67
CA LEU A 86 21.07 -10.07 0.60
C LEU A 86 19.53 -10.07 0.51
N ASP A 87 18.97 -9.42 -0.51
CA ASP A 87 17.52 -9.35 -0.71
C ASP A 87 16.90 -10.73 -0.87
N LYS A 88 17.58 -11.64 -1.58
CA LYS A 88 17.13 -13.03 -1.71
C LYS A 88 17.06 -13.72 -0.35
N ILE A 89 18.11 -13.63 0.47
CA ILE A 89 18.15 -14.24 1.82
C ILE A 89 17.03 -13.66 2.70
N LEU A 90 16.86 -12.35 2.69
CA LEU A 90 15.83 -11.66 3.47
C LEU A 90 14.41 -12.05 3.03
N ASN A 91 14.17 -12.13 1.72
CA ASN A 91 12.88 -12.55 1.18
C ASN A 91 12.56 -14.02 1.47
N ASP A 92 13.56 -14.90 1.39
CA ASP A 92 13.38 -16.31 1.74
C ASP A 92 13.09 -16.48 3.24
N ALA A 93 13.79 -15.74 4.11
CA ALA A 93 13.48 -15.69 5.54
C ALA A 93 12.09 -15.11 5.81
N ASN A 94 11.70 -14.04 5.10
CA ASN A 94 10.38 -13.45 5.19
C ASN A 94 9.27 -14.46 4.84
N ARG A 95 9.48 -15.28 3.81
CA ARG A 95 8.56 -16.36 3.41
C ARG A 95 8.47 -17.46 4.46
N ARG A 96 9.54 -17.76 5.19
CA ARG A 96 9.47 -18.77 6.28
C ARG A 96 8.47 -18.38 7.38
N LEU A 97 8.13 -17.11 7.53
CA LEU A 97 7.10 -16.65 8.48
C LEU A 97 5.65 -16.75 7.95
N ASP A 98 5.44 -17.20 6.70
CA ASP A 98 4.08 -17.28 6.14
C ASP A 98 3.18 -18.25 6.92
N TYR A 99 3.72 -19.32 7.49
CA TYR A 99 2.98 -20.23 8.38
C TYR A 99 2.33 -19.48 9.54
N VAL A 100 3.10 -18.58 10.18
CA VAL A 100 2.63 -17.75 11.29
C VAL A 100 1.58 -16.76 10.81
N ARG A 101 1.84 -16.08 9.68
CA ARG A 101 0.92 -15.09 9.12
C ARG A 101 -0.44 -15.68 8.82
N ILE A 102 -0.48 -16.89 8.26
CA ILE A 102 -1.73 -17.57 7.92
C ILE A 102 -2.54 -17.94 9.17
N LEU A 103 -1.87 -18.26 10.28
CA LEU A 103 -2.53 -18.72 11.50
C LEU A 103 -2.97 -17.57 12.41
N GLU A 104 -2.19 -16.49 12.49
CA GLU A 104 -2.40 -15.43 13.49
C GLU A 104 -2.79 -14.07 12.91
N CYS A 105 -2.36 -13.75 11.69
CA CYS A 105 -2.66 -12.46 11.09
C CYS A 105 -4.03 -12.50 10.40
N SER A 106 -4.81 -11.42 10.53
CA SER A 106 -6.10 -11.30 9.84
C SER A 106 -6.36 -9.88 9.38
N PHE A 107 -7.11 -9.72 8.29
CA PHE A 107 -7.50 -8.40 7.78
C PHE A 107 -8.41 -7.64 8.77
N ASN A 108 -9.12 -8.36 9.64
CA ASN A 108 -9.93 -7.77 10.70
C ASN A 108 -9.09 -7.22 11.87
N ARG A 109 -7.80 -7.56 11.93
CA ARG A 109 -6.84 -7.15 12.96
C ARG A 109 -5.52 -6.77 12.30
N SER A 110 -5.56 -5.84 11.34
CA SER A 110 -4.40 -5.41 10.57
C SER A 110 -3.25 -4.85 11.43
N GLU A 111 -3.52 -4.45 12.67
CA GLU A 111 -2.51 -3.99 13.63
C GLU A 111 -1.61 -5.12 14.17
N TYR A 112 -2.02 -6.38 14.03
CA TYR A 112 -1.33 -7.55 14.58
C TYR A 112 -0.61 -8.28 13.46
N THR A 113 0.43 -7.63 12.92
CA THR A 113 1.29 -8.23 11.90
C THR A 113 2.72 -8.34 12.40
N ILE A 114 3.38 -9.43 12.02
CA ILE A 114 4.80 -9.64 12.27
C ILE A 114 5.64 -8.62 11.48
N GLY A 115 6.68 -8.08 12.12
CA GLY A 115 7.64 -7.21 11.45
C GLY A 115 8.37 -7.94 10.31
N ILE A 116 8.93 -7.17 9.38
CA ILE A 116 9.67 -7.74 8.26
C ILE A 116 11.06 -8.19 8.75
N PRO A 117 11.46 -9.46 8.56
CA PRO A 117 12.77 -9.93 8.99
C PRO A 117 13.92 -9.12 8.41
N GLY A 118 14.90 -8.84 9.26
CA GLY A 118 16.07 -8.04 8.94
C GLY A 118 15.81 -6.54 8.87
N LEU A 119 14.57 -6.06 8.93
CA LEU A 119 14.29 -4.63 8.92
C LEU A 119 14.41 -4.06 10.34
N ILE A 120 15.48 -3.30 10.61
CA ILE A 120 15.65 -2.53 11.85
C ILE A 120 15.75 -1.05 11.49
N VAL A 121 14.84 -0.24 12.04
CA VAL A 121 14.88 1.22 11.89
C VAL A 121 15.06 1.57 10.40
N GLY A 122 14.18 1.02 9.55
CA GLY A 122 14.17 1.24 8.10
C GLY A 122 15.31 0.59 7.33
N THR A 123 16.33 0.03 7.97
CA THR A 123 17.47 -0.58 7.28
C THR A 123 17.37 -2.09 7.28
N ARG A 124 17.58 -2.72 6.11
CA ARG A 124 17.70 -4.17 5.98
C ARG A 124 19.09 -4.62 6.47
N ILE A 125 19.16 -5.51 7.45
CA ILE A 125 20.40 -5.95 8.09
C ILE A 125 20.42 -7.47 8.25
N LEU A 126 21.58 -8.07 7.99
CA LEU A 126 21.91 -9.47 8.22
C LEU A 126 23.20 -9.58 9.04
N PHE A 127 23.18 -10.34 10.13
CA PHE A 127 24.37 -10.57 10.97
C PHE A 127 24.96 -11.95 10.69
N SER A 128 26.27 -12.03 10.43
CA SER A 128 26.98 -13.30 10.30
C SER A 128 27.39 -13.86 11.66
N ILE A 129 27.46 -15.18 11.76
CA ILE A 129 27.94 -15.90 12.94
C ILE A 129 29.26 -16.59 12.58
N ASN A 130 30.30 -16.28 13.35
CA ASN A 130 31.62 -16.86 13.22
C ASN A 130 31.65 -18.33 13.68
N ASN A 131 32.74 -19.03 13.37
CA ASN A 131 32.94 -20.43 13.78
C ASN A 131 32.96 -20.64 15.32
N ASP A 132 33.23 -19.60 16.09
CA ASP A 132 33.19 -19.62 17.56
C ASP A 132 31.81 -19.23 18.14
N TYR A 133 30.79 -19.13 17.28
CA TYR A 133 29.41 -18.75 17.59
C TYR A 133 29.21 -17.29 18.03
N SER A 134 30.24 -16.44 17.90
CA SER A 134 30.08 -14.98 18.08
C SER A 134 29.50 -14.30 16.83
N ILE A 135 28.79 -13.20 17.02
CA ILE A 135 28.39 -12.31 15.92
C ILE A 135 29.66 -11.69 15.33
N GLY A 136 29.82 -11.88 14.02
CA GLY A 136 30.95 -11.39 13.24
C GLY A 136 30.61 -10.11 12.50
N ALA A 137 30.73 -10.16 11.16
CA ALA A 137 30.38 -9.05 10.29
C ALA A 137 28.85 -8.95 10.07
N TYR A 138 28.41 -7.83 9.52
CA TYR A 138 27.04 -7.64 9.06
C TYR A 138 27.00 -7.16 7.61
N ALA A 139 25.85 -7.31 6.97
CA ALA A 139 25.53 -6.75 5.67
C ALA A 139 24.33 -5.83 5.79
N ASN A 140 24.42 -4.65 5.17
CA ASN A 140 23.35 -3.67 5.11
C ASN A 140 22.77 -3.64 3.69
N GLY A 141 21.45 -3.69 3.60
CA GLY A 141 20.70 -3.45 2.38
C GLY A 141 20.24 -2.00 2.27
N GLU A 142 19.30 -1.75 1.36
CA GLU A 142 18.72 -0.43 1.19
C GLU A 142 17.87 -0.01 2.41
N THR A 143 17.79 1.30 2.63
CA THR A 143 16.91 1.90 3.63
C THR A 143 15.51 2.11 3.02
N GLU A 144 14.51 1.57 3.70
CA GLU A 144 13.09 1.64 3.36
C GLU A 144 12.46 2.85 4.08
N PHE A 145 11.93 3.80 3.29
CA PHE A 145 11.22 4.96 3.81
C PHE A 145 9.73 4.90 3.50
N TYR A 146 8.94 5.59 4.31
CA TYR A 146 7.49 5.76 4.17
C TYR A 146 6.67 4.47 4.22
N LEU A 147 7.25 3.37 4.72
CA LEU A 147 6.57 2.08 4.84
C LEU A 147 5.52 2.14 5.95
N MET A 148 4.26 2.30 5.56
CA MET A 148 3.14 2.41 6.49
C MET A 148 2.58 1.04 6.93
N GLN A 149 3.43 0.05 7.21
CA GLN A 149 2.93 -1.21 7.80
C GLN A 149 2.18 -0.87 9.10
N LYS A 150 0.96 -1.38 9.29
CA LYS A 150 0.23 -1.20 10.54
C LYS A 150 0.82 -2.10 11.61
N GLY A 151 0.94 -1.59 12.84
CA GLY A 151 0.83 -2.51 13.96
C GLY A 151 1.52 -2.19 15.27
N LEU A 152 0.89 -2.75 16.30
CA LEU A 152 1.38 -2.96 17.64
C LEU A 152 2.33 -4.17 17.72
N GLY A 153 2.20 -5.09 16.76
CA GLY A 153 2.94 -6.34 16.70
C GLY A 153 2.10 -7.54 17.09
N LEU A 154 2.71 -8.72 17.00
CA LEU A 154 2.06 -10.00 17.23
C LEU A 154 2.46 -10.59 18.58
N ASP A 155 1.47 -10.97 19.38
CA ASP A 155 1.66 -11.87 20.53
C ASP A 155 1.60 -13.31 20.02
N PHE A 156 2.68 -14.06 20.20
CA PHE A 156 2.94 -15.26 19.42
C PHE A 156 2.41 -16.51 20.13
N GLY A 157 1.35 -17.12 19.59
CA GLY A 157 0.71 -18.33 20.14
C GLY A 157 0.83 -19.60 19.27
N VAL A 158 1.64 -19.59 18.21
CA VAL A 158 1.75 -20.68 17.22
C VAL A 158 2.88 -21.65 17.53
N THR A 159 2.57 -22.94 17.55
CA THR A 159 3.53 -24.06 17.56
C THR A 159 3.49 -24.83 16.23
N GLU A 160 4.46 -25.70 15.97
CA GLU A 160 4.47 -26.53 14.75
C GLU A 160 3.23 -27.45 14.66
N GLU A 161 2.60 -27.76 15.79
CA GLU A 161 1.47 -28.69 15.88
C GLU A 161 0.12 -28.04 15.59
N ASN A 162 0.01 -26.70 15.59
CA ASN A 162 -1.28 -26.01 15.39
C ASN A 162 -1.95 -26.39 14.06
N ASN A 163 -1.17 -26.55 12.98
CA ASN A 163 -1.68 -27.01 11.69
C ASN A 163 -0.63 -27.83 10.93
N PRO A 164 -0.50 -29.15 11.21
CA PRO A 164 0.52 -30.01 10.62
C PRO A 164 0.39 -30.17 9.09
N ARG A 165 -0.82 -29.91 8.58
CA ARG A 165 -1.11 -29.92 7.14
C ARG A 165 -0.45 -28.71 6.48
N LEU A 166 -0.75 -27.50 6.98
CA LEU A 166 -0.14 -26.27 6.49
C LEU A 166 1.37 -26.24 6.71
N TYR A 167 1.86 -26.72 7.86
CA TYR A 167 3.30 -26.80 8.15
C TYR A 167 4.04 -27.59 7.05
N ARG A 168 3.50 -28.75 6.65
CA ARG A 168 4.06 -29.56 5.54
C ARG A 168 3.99 -28.85 4.19
N VAL A 169 2.92 -28.09 3.93
CA VAL A 169 2.78 -27.30 2.69
C VAL A 169 3.83 -26.19 2.62
N ILE A 170 4.08 -25.48 3.73
CA ILE A 170 5.00 -24.32 3.75
C ILE A 170 6.47 -24.74 3.76
N TYR A 171 6.82 -25.81 4.47
CA TYR A 171 8.19 -26.28 4.70
C TYR A 171 8.53 -27.58 3.97
N SER A 172 7.82 -27.88 2.89
CA SER A 172 8.10 -29.03 2.03
C SER A 172 9.51 -28.92 1.40
N GLN A 173 10.15 -30.08 1.20
CA GLN A 173 11.45 -30.21 0.53
C GLN A 173 11.33 -30.28 -1.01
N ARG A 174 10.10 -30.15 -1.54
CA ARG A 174 9.85 -30.11 -2.97
C ARG A 174 10.45 -28.84 -3.59
N SER A 175 10.85 -28.95 -4.86
CA SER A 175 11.37 -27.84 -5.65
C SER A 175 10.90 -27.91 -7.11
N ASP A 176 9.84 -28.69 -7.37
CA ASP A 176 9.22 -28.81 -8.67
C ASP A 176 8.39 -27.57 -9.06
N GLU A 177 8.01 -27.50 -10.33
CA GLU A 177 7.33 -26.35 -10.93
C GLU A 177 6.01 -26.02 -10.21
N VAL A 178 5.23 -27.05 -9.86
CA VAL A 178 3.94 -26.88 -9.16
C VAL A 178 4.20 -26.32 -7.76
N TYR A 179 5.10 -26.95 -7.00
CA TYR A 179 5.41 -26.48 -5.66
C TYR A 179 5.89 -25.02 -5.65
N ASN A 180 6.86 -24.67 -6.50
CA ASN A 180 7.42 -23.32 -6.56
C ASN A 180 6.36 -22.28 -6.92
N LEU A 181 5.47 -22.58 -7.88
CA LEU A 181 4.40 -21.68 -8.29
C LEU A 181 3.39 -21.43 -7.16
N TYR A 182 2.89 -22.49 -6.52
CA TYR A 182 1.84 -22.36 -5.51
C TYR A 182 2.37 -21.92 -4.15
N ARG A 183 3.63 -22.23 -3.81
CA ARG A 183 4.29 -21.67 -2.65
C ARG A 183 4.50 -20.16 -2.80
N ARG A 184 4.77 -19.69 -4.02
CA ARG A 184 4.82 -18.26 -4.34
C ARG A 184 3.46 -17.59 -4.20
N TYR A 185 2.37 -18.17 -4.72
CA TYR A 185 1.03 -17.61 -4.51
C TYR A 185 0.66 -17.48 -3.03
N ILE A 186 1.08 -18.43 -2.18
CA ILE A 186 0.92 -18.33 -0.73
C ILE A 186 1.72 -17.14 -0.17
N ALA A 187 2.99 -16.99 -0.56
CA ALA A 187 3.84 -15.89 -0.11
C ALA A 187 3.24 -14.53 -0.48
N GLU A 188 2.83 -14.38 -1.74
CA GLU A 188 2.18 -13.15 -2.22
C GLU A 188 0.87 -12.89 -1.48
N ALA A 189 0.05 -13.91 -1.20
CA ALA A 189 -1.15 -13.73 -0.38
C ALA A 189 -0.81 -13.22 1.03
N CYS A 190 0.30 -13.69 1.63
CA CYS A 190 0.78 -13.21 2.92
C CYS A 190 1.32 -11.77 2.87
N GLU A 191 1.97 -11.37 1.78
CA GLU A 191 2.40 -9.99 1.54
C GLU A 191 1.18 -9.04 1.49
N ALA A 192 0.02 -9.51 1.02
CA ALA A 192 -1.19 -8.71 0.96
C ALA A 192 -1.68 -8.22 2.34
N LEU A 193 -1.31 -8.90 3.44
CA LEU A 193 -1.62 -8.49 4.82
C LEU A 193 -0.92 -7.18 5.20
N GLN A 194 0.14 -6.80 4.47
CA GLN A 194 0.89 -5.56 4.68
C GLN A 194 0.36 -4.40 3.82
N ILE A 195 -0.58 -4.66 2.90
CA ILE A 195 -1.20 -3.63 2.05
C ILE A 195 -2.29 -2.91 2.83
N ILE A 196 -2.07 -1.63 3.12
CA ILE A 196 -2.97 -0.80 3.96
C ILE A 196 -4.25 -0.40 3.23
N ASP A 197 -4.13 -0.14 1.93
CA ASP A 197 -5.26 0.32 1.13
C ASP A 197 -6.10 -0.89 0.71
N GLU A 198 -7.33 -0.95 1.22
CA GLU A 198 -8.24 -2.07 1.02
C GLU A 198 -8.57 -2.30 -0.45
N THR A 199 -8.60 -1.23 -1.27
CA THR A 199 -8.87 -1.32 -2.71
C THR A 199 -7.72 -2.03 -3.43
N ARG A 200 -6.47 -1.63 -3.17
CA ARG A 200 -5.27 -2.26 -3.72
C ARG A 200 -5.12 -3.69 -3.22
N CYS A 201 -5.36 -3.93 -1.93
CA CYS A 201 -5.33 -5.27 -1.37
C CYS A 201 -6.34 -6.19 -2.08
N PHE A 202 -7.58 -5.71 -2.28
CA PHE A 202 -8.60 -6.43 -3.03
C PHE A 202 -8.14 -6.75 -4.47
N ILE A 203 -7.65 -5.76 -5.22
CA ILE A 203 -7.19 -5.96 -6.60
C ILE A 203 -6.04 -6.98 -6.64
N PHE A 204 -5.09 -6.85 -5.72
CA PHE A 204 -3.93 -7.72 -5.63
C PHE A 204 -4.33 -9.17 -5.34
N LEU A 205 -5.09 -9.44 -4.27
CA LEU A 205 -5.60 -10.78 -3.94
C LEU A 205 -6.46 -11.35 -5.07
N PHE A 206 -7.35 -10.55 -5.67
CA PHE A 206 -8.19 -11.01 -6.76
C PHE A 206 -7.37 -11.40 -7.98
N SER A 207 -6.29 -10.68 -8.29
CA SER A 207 -5.39 -11.03 -9.40
C SER A 207 -4.73 -12.41 -9.20
N LYS A 208 -4.40 -12.77 -7.96
CA LYS A 208 -3.85 -14.09 -7.62
C LYS A 208 -4.88 -15.19 -7.82
N ILE A 209 -6.13 -14.95 -7.42
CA ILE A 209 -7.25 -15.86 -7.73
C ILE A 209 -7.43 -16.01 -9.24
N ASP A 210 -7.40 -14.93 -10.02
CA ASP A 210 -7.54 -15.02 -11.49
C ASP A 210 -6.40 -15.84 -12.11
N GLY A 211 -5.17 -15.70 -11.60
CA GLY A 211 -3.97 -16.39 -12.11
C GLY A 211 -3.85 -17.87 -11.74
N MET A 212 -4.24 -18.27 -10.53
CA MET A 212 -3.90 -19.60 -9.97
C MET A 212 -4.64 -20.79 -10.62
N GLY A 213 -5.67 -20.54 -11.43
CA GLY A 213 -6.48 -21.57 -12.10
C GLY A 213 -5.89 -22.19 -13.38
N LEU A 214 -4.73 -21.70 -13.86
CA LEU A 214 -3.99 -22.23 -15.01
C LEU A 214 -4.78 -22.32 -16.33
N CYS A 215 -5.80 -21.46 -16.53
CA CYS A 215 -6.53 -21.40 -17.81
C CYS A 215 -5.77 -20.54 -18.83
N ASP A 216 -5.54 -21.11 -20.02
CA ASP A 216 -4.76 -20.47 -21.08
C ASP A 216 -5.44 -19.26 -21.75
N THR A 217 -6.73 -19.03 -21.48
CA THR A 217 -7.55 -18.02 -22.19
C THR A 217 -7.85 -16.75 -21.37
N TYR A 218 -7.23 -16.56 -20.19
CA TYR A 218 -7.54 -15.45 -19.26
C TYR A 218 -9.04 -15.29 -18.97
N SER A 219 -9.80 -16.39 -18.98
CA SER A 219 -11.22 -16.40 -18.66
C SER A 219 -11.42 -16.64 -17.17
N PHE A 220 -11.74 -15.57 -16.43
CA PHE A 220 -12.04 -15.69 -14.99
C PHE A 220 -13.14 -16.72 -14.72
N THR A 221 -14.13 -16.86 -15.61
CA THR A 221 -15.19 -17.87 -15.42
C THR A 221 -14.64 -19.29 -15.43
N ASN A 222 -13.66 -19.58 -16.30
CA ASN A 222 -13.02 -20.88 -16.39
C ASN A 222 -12.06 -21.10 -15.20
N ASN A 223 -11.23 -20.11 -14.87
CA ASN A 223 -10.35 -20.16 -13.69
C ASN A 223 -11.16 -20.36 -12.41
N LYS A 224 -12.25 -19.63 -12.24
CA LYS A 224 -13.18 -19.79 -11.12
C LYS A 224 -13.66 -21.24 -10.99
N LYS A 225 -14.15 -21.87 -12.07
CA LYS A 225 -14.61 -23.27 -12.02
C LYS A 225 -13.51 -24.23 -11.56
N ARG A 226 -12.30 -24.06 -12.09
CA ARG A 226 -11.11 -24.85 -11.75
C ARG A 226 -10.70 -24.71 -10.28
N ILE A 227 -10.71 -23.48 -9.77
CA ILE A 227 -10.41 -23.17 -8.37
C ILE A 227 -11.43 -23.81 -7.45
N LEU A 228 -12.71 -23.57 -7.73
CA LEU A 228 -13.82 -24.07 -6.94
C LEU A 228 -13.84 -25.60 -6.88
N SER A 229 -13.53 -26.29 -7.98
CA SER A 229 -13.54 -27.76 -8.00
C SER A 229 -12.49 -28.41 -7.12
N ILE A 230 -11.41 -27.68 -6.80
CA ILE A 230 -10.37 -28.14 -5.89
C ILE A 230 -10.77 -27.86 -4.44
N ILE A 231 -11.24 -26.64 -4.13
CA ILE A 231 -11.51 -26.24 -2.75
C ILE A 231 -12.85 -26.76 -2.21
N ALA A 232 -13.88 -26.88 -3.04
CA ALA A 232 -15.21 -27.26 -2.60
C ALA A 232 -15.24 -28.70 -2.05
N LYS A 233 -16.02 -28.91 -0.98
CA LYS A 233 -16.23 -30.25 -0.40
C LYS A 233 -17.36 -31.03 -1.08
N ASN A 234 -18.35 -30.32 -1.62
CA ASN A 234 -19.53 -30.86 -2.27
C ASN A 234 -20.21 -29.79 -3.13
N GLN A 235 -21.26 -30.17 -3.88
CA GLN A 235 -21.96 -29.27 -4.80
C GLN A 235 -22.56 -28.04 -4.12
N LEU A 236 -23.05 -28.16 -2.88
CA LEU A 236 -23.63 -27.04 -2.14
C LEU A 236 -22.57 -26.00 -1.77
N ASP A 237 -21.40 -26.46 -1.32
CA ASP A 237 -20.26 -25.59 -1.03
C ASP A 237 -19.70 -24.94 -2.30
N PHE A 238 -19.63 -25.70 -3.41
CA PHE A 238 -19.28 -25.18 -4.73
C PHE A 238 -20.21 -24.04 -5.16
N ASP A 239 -21.54 -24.25 -5.09
CA ASP A 239 -22.55 -23.25 -5.48
C ASP A 239 -22.46 -21.98 -4.61
N ARG A 240 -22.20 -22.14 -3.30
CA ARG A 240 -22.03 -21.03 -2.34
C ARG A 240 -20.82 -20.16 -2.67
N ILE A 241 -19.63 -20.77 -2.78
CA ILE A 241 -18.39 -20.02 -3.07
C ILE A 241 -18.44 -19.44 -4.49
N SER A 242 -19.03 -20.15 -5.45
CA SER A 242 -19.24 -19.64 -6.82
C SER A 242 -20.06 -18.35 -6.85
N SER A 243 -21.09 -18.27 -6.01
CA SER A 243 -21.95 -17.09 -5.90
C SER A 243 -21.20 -15.91 -5.28
N GLN A 244 -20.38 -16.16 -4.25
CA GLN A 244 -19.54 -15.13 -3.62
C GLN A 244 -18.49 -14.57 -4.60
N LEU A 245 -17.74 -15.43 -5.28
CA LEU A 245 -16.75 -14.99 -6.29
C LEU A 245 -17.40 -14.31 -7.48
N TYR A 246 -18.63 -14.67 -7.84
CA TYR A 246 -19.39 -13.97 -8.86
C TYR A 246 -19.71 -12.54 -8.44
N PHE A 247 -20.19 -12.33 -7.20
CA PHE A 247 -20.43 -11.00 -6.64
C PHE A 247 -19.14 -10.16 -6.63
N TYR A 248 -18.02 -10.72 -6.11
CA TYR A 248 -16.74 -10.00 -6.10
C TYR A 248 -16.24 -9.62 -7.50
N SER A 249 -16.42 -10.51 -8.49
CA SER A 249 -16.01 -10.25 -9.87
C SER A 249 -16.89 -9.22 -10.58
N LYS A 250 -18.21 -9.36 -10.48
CA LYS A 250 -19.17 -8.63 -11.32
C LYS A 250 -19.65 -7.33 -10.71
N GLU A 251 -19.74 -7.27 -9.39
CA GLU A 251 -20.29 -6.10 -8.70
C GLU A 251 -19.17 -5.27 -8.04
N ILE A 252 -18.09 -5.89 -7.54
CA ILE A 252 -17.01 -5.14 -6.88
C ILE A 252 -15.85 -4.82 -7.83
N ARG A 253 -15.15 -5.83 -8.36
CA ARG A 253 -13.99 -5.66 -9.24
C ARG A 253 -14.31 -4.81 -10.46
N THR A 254 -15.52 -4.94 -11.00
CA THR A 254 -15.94 -4.17 -12.17
C THR A 254 -16.02 -2.68 -11.85
N GLU A 255 -16.58 -2.29 -10.71
CA GLU A 255 -16.62 -0.88 -10.28
C GLU A 255 -15.23 -0.35 -9.96
N ILE A 256 -14.38 -1.16 -9.31
CA ILE A 256 -13.03 -0.74 -8.92
C ILE A 256 -12.10 -0.62 -10.13
N VAL A 257 -11.92 -1.71 -10.88
CA VAL A 257 -10.91 -1.80 -11.95
C VAL A 257 -11.36 -1.08 -13.23
N HIS A 258 -12.66 -1.02 -13.51
CA HIS A 258 -13.15 -0.42 -14.76
C HIS A 258 -13.79 0.95 -14.56
N LYS A 259 -14.23 1.30 -13.35
CA LYS A 259 -14.76 2.65 -13.06
C LYS A 259 -13.90 3.45 -12.09
N GLY A 260 -12.74 2.91 -11.71
CA GLY A 260 -11.79 3.58 -10.83
C GLY A 260 -12.31 3.81 -9.41
N ARG A 261 -13.45 3.22 -9.00
CA ARG A 261 -14.04 3.39 -7.66
C ARG A 261 -13.18 2.74 -6.58
N LYS A 262 -13.29 3.23 -5.35
CA LYS A 262 -12.64 2.59 -4.19
C LYS A 262 -13.60 1.58 -3.56
N ILE A 263 -13.07 0.55 -2.88
CA ILE A 263 -13.90 -0.48 -2.27
C ILE A 263 -14.78 0.06 -1.13
N ASP A 264 -14.28 1.05 -0.40
CA ASP A 264 -14.97 1.77 0.67
C ASP A 264 -16.07 2.71 0.15
N GLU A 265 -16.12 3.01 -1.15
CA GLU A 265 -17.28 3.67 -1.79
C GLU A 265 -18.43 2.68 -2.06
N LEU A 266 -18.14 1.38 -2.04
CA LEU A 266 -19.06 0.31 -2.44
C LEU A 266 -19.62 -0.46 -1.24
N VAL A 267 -18.79 -0.71 -0.23
CA VAL A 267 -19.13 -1.51 0.95
C VAL A 267 -18.54 -0.90 2.22
N SER A 268 -19.03 -1.32 3.39
CA SER A 268 -18.45 -0.87 4.66
C SER A 268 -17.03 -1.36 4.87
N PRO A 269 -16.21 -0.65 5.67
CA PRO A 269 -14.84 -1.06 5.96
C PRO A 269 -14.75 -2.49 6.52
N GLY A 270 -15.64 -2.86 7.45
CA GLY A 270 -15.70 -4.23 7.96
C GLY A 270 -16.02 -5.27 6.88
N MET A 271 -16.87 -4.93 5.92
CA MET A 271 -17.16 -5.81 4.79
C MET A 271 -15.99 -5.88 3.80
N ALA A 272 -15.25 -4.78 3.59
CA ALA A 272 -14.03 -4.79 2.78
C ALA A 272 -12.98 -5.74 3.37
N HIS A 273 -12.72 -5.67 4.68
CA HIS A 273 -11.84 -6.61 5.38
C HIS A 273 -12.32 -8.06 5.25
N GLU A 274 -13.63 -8.31 5.39
CA GLU A 274 -14.20 -9.65 5.24
C GLU A 274 -14.02 -10.21 3.83
N ILE A 275 -14.16 -9.36 2.80
CA ILE A 275 -13.90 -9.74 1.41
C ILE A 275 -12.43 -10.11 1.23
N ASN A 276 -11.50 -9.26 1.69
CA ASN A 276 -10.07 -9.51 1.58
C ASN A 276 -9.65 -10.78 2.33
N GLN A 277 -10.18 -11.01 3.53
CA GLN A 277 -9.96 -12.25 4.28
C GLN A 277 -10.49 -13.49 3.53
N LYS A 278 -11.67 -13.40 2.91
CA LYS A 278 -12.23 -14.53 2.13
C LYS A 278 -11.39 -14.83 0.90
N LEU A 279 -10.92 -13.81 0.17
CA LEU A 279 -10.03 -14.00 -0.97
C LEU A 279 -8.72 -14.65 -0.54
N PHE A 280 -8.11 -14.16 0.54
CA PHE A 280 -6.91 -14.73 1.15
C PHE A 280 -7.11 -16.22 1.49
N ASN A 281 -8.17 -16.56 2.22
CA ASN A 281 -8.46 -17.94 2.61
C ASN A 281 -8.66 -18.86 1.39
N ILE A 282 -9.29 -18.37 0.31
CA ILE A 282 -9.45 -19.14 -0.93
C ILE A 282 -8.10 -19.45 -1.57
N ILE A 283 -7.17 -18.49 -1.59
CA ILE A 283 -5.82 -18.70 -2.14
C ILE A 283 -5.07 -19.75 -1.31
N ILE A 284 -5.05 -19.61 0.01
CA ILE A 284 -4.35 -20.54 0.91
C ILE A 284 -4.91 -21.96 0.78
N GLU A 285 -6.23 -22.14 0.79
CA GLU A 285 -6.85 -23.47 0.71
C GLU A 285 -6.60 -24.12 -0.66
N PHE A 286 -6.71 -23.35 -1.75
CA PHE A 286 -6.44 -23.86 -3.10
C PHE A 286 -4.99 -24.30 -3.24
N CYS A 287 -4.04 -23.44 -2.89
CA CYS A 287 -2.61 -23.73 -3.00
C CYS A 287 -2.22 -24.93 -2.14
N SER A 288 -2.73 -25.01 -0.91
CA SER A 288 -2.46 -26.14 0.00
C SER A 288 -2.94 -27.47 -0.60
N LYS A 289 -4.18 -27.50 -1.11
CA LYS A 289 -4.73 -28.70 -1.76
C LYS A 289 -3.99 -29.11 -3.04
N VAL A 290 -3.50 -28.14 -3.81
CA VAL A 290 -2.71 -28.41 -5.00
C VAL A 290 -1.35 -29.00 -4.63
N ILE A 291 -0.65 -28.41 -3.67
CA ILE A 291 0.65 -28.92 -3.20
C ILE A 291 0.49 -30.34 -2.64
N GLU A 292 -0.56 -30.60 -1.86
CA GLU A 292 -0.84 -31.93 -1.31
C GLU A 292 -1.29 -32.97 -2.33
N SER A 293 -1.67 -32.58 -3.54
CA SER A 293 -1.98 -33.54 -4.59
C SER A 293 -0.76 -34.31 -5.10
N GLU A 294 0.45 -33.89 -4.70
CA GLU A 294 1.73 -34.48 -5.11
C GLU A 294 1.96 -34.50 -6.63
N VAL A 295 1.23 -33.66 -7.36
CA VAL A 295 1.46 -33.43 -8.79
C VAL A 295 2.64 -32.47 -8.96
N ASN A 296 3.58 -32.83 -9.83
CA ASN A 296 4.89 -32.16 -9.91
C ASN A 296 5.10 -31.35 -11.21
N SER A 297 4.24 -31.48 -12.21
CA SER A 297 4.29 -30.67 -13.44
C SER A 297 2.98 -29.95 -13.73
N ILE A 298 3.07 -28.78 -14.37
CA ILE A 298 1.90 -27.94 -14.66
C ILE A 298 0.93 -28.62 -15.63
N GLU A 299 1.41 -29.39 -16.61
CA GLU A 299 0.58 -30.14 -17.54
C GLU A 299 -0.26 -31.19 -16.80
N SER A 300 0.38 -32.00 -15.95
CA SER A 300 -0.31 -33.02 -15.15
C SER A 300 -1.32 -32.38 -14.20
N LEU A 301 -1.00 -31.21 -13.67
CA LEU A 301 -1.89 -30.48 -12.78
C LEU A 301 -3.12 -29.94 -13.53
N LYS A 302 -2.95 -29.44 -14.76
CA LYS A 302 -4.08 -29.03 -15.60
C LYS A 302 -5.05 -30.19 -15.84
N GLU A 303 -4.53 -31.38 -16.13
CA GLU A 303 -5.35 -32.59 -16.30
C GLU A 303 -6.07 -32.99 -15.00
N TYR A 304 -5.34 -33.00 -13.88
CA TYR A 304 -5.91 -33.26 -12.56
C TYR A 304 -7.06 -32.31 -12.24
N ILE A 305 -6.87 -31.00 -12.44
CA ILE A 305 -7.89 -29.98 -12.21
C ILE A 305 -9.11 -30.21 -13.12
N LEU A 306 -8.92 -30.52 -14.41
CA LEU A 306 -10.02 -30.79 -15.33
C LEU A 306 -10.86 -32.00 -14.89
N ASN A 307 -10.21 -33.04 -14.35
CA ASN A 307 -10.88 -34.19 -13.76
C ASN A 307 -11.65 -33.85 -12.47
N GLN A 308 -11.24 -32.82 -11.72
CA GLN A 308 -12.00 -32.34 -10.56
C GLN A 308 -13.20 -31.50 -11.00
N VAL A 309 -13.05 -30.68 -12.05
CA VAL A 309 -14.15 -29.86 -12.59
C VAL A 309 -15.33 -30.72 -13.03
N SER A 310 -15.09 -31.89 -13.64
CA SER A 310 -16.16 -32.78 -14.11
C SER A 310 -17.06 -33.34 -13.00
N LYS A 311 -16.66 -33.24 -11.73
CA LYS A 311 -17.43 -33.69 -10.56
C LYS A 311 -18.54 -32.71 -10.15
N TYR A 312 -18.55 -31.50 -10.71
CA TYR A 312 -19.45 -30.43 -10.31
C TYR A 312 -20.27 -29.91 -11.47
N THR A 313 -21.52 -29.55 -11.20
CA THR A 313 -22.38 -28.87 -12.16
C THR A 313 -22.32 -27.37 -11.93
N TYR A 314 -21.93 -26.59 -12.94
CA TYR A 314 -21.91 -25.13 -12.81
C TYR A 314 -23.30 -24.52 -13.03
N LYS A 315 -23.79 -23.81 -12.02
CA LYS A 315 -24.96 -22.92 -12.14
C LYS A 315 -24.49 -21.47 -12.17
N THR A 316 -25.04 -20.68 -13.09
CA THR A 316 -24.77 -19.25 -13.15
C THR A 316 -25.42 -18.56 -11.94
N PRO A 317 -24.64 -17.91 -11.05
CA PRO A 317 -25.19 -17.22 -9.89
C PRO A 317 -26.04 -16.01 -10.31
N GLN A 318 -27.01 -15.65 -9.46
CA GLN A 318 -27.81 -14.44 -9.64
C GLN A 318 -27.03 -13.20 -9.15
N ARG A 319 -27.34 -12.04 -9.73
CA ARG A 319 -26.78 -10.77 -9.26
C ARG A 319 -27.30 -10.45 -7.86
N GLN A 320 -26.39 -10.00 -7.00
CA GLN A 320 -26.71 -9.39 -5.72
C GLN A 320 -26.53 -7.88 -5.85
N LEU A 321 -27.44 -7.12 -5.27
CA LEU A 321 -27.35 -5.65 -5.26
C LEU A 321 -26.35 -5.22 -4.18
N ILE A 322 -25.50 -4.25 -4.54
CA ILE A 322 -24.63 -3.56 -3.59
C ILE A 322 -25.52 -2.69 -2.72
N SER A 323 -25.55 -2.94 -1.41
CA SER A 323 -26.13 -1.99 -0.45
C SER A 323 -25.16 -0.83 -0.32
N GLY A 324 -25.50 0.32 -0.88
CA GLY A 324 -24.72 1.54 -0.70
C GLY A 324 -24.57 1.86 0.77
N LEU A 325 -23.41 2.43 1.13
CA LEU A 325 -23.18 2.92 2.48
C LEU A 325 -24.23 3.99 2.84
N PRO A 326 -24.75 4.01 4.08
CA PRO A 326 -25.42 5.20 4.57
C PRO A 326 -24.39 6.33 4.55
N ALA A 327 -24.67 7.37 3.78
CA ALA A 327 -23.91 8.62 3.85
C ALA A 327 -24.03 9.13 5.29
N ILE A 328 -22.94 9.02 6.06
CA ILE A 328 -22.92 9.58 7.39
C ILE A 328 -22.85 11.10 7.20
N TYR A 329 -23.96 11.77 7.46
CA TYR A 329 -24.04 13.22 7.44
C TYR A 329 -23.10 13.79 8.50
N TYR A 330 -22.11 14.56 8.07
CA TYR A 330 -21.14 15.21 8.93
C TYR A 330 -21.27 16.72 8.79
N HIS A 331 -21.35 17.43 9.92
CA HIS A 331 -21.02 18.84 9.96
C HIS A 331 -19.58 19.04 9.45
N ARG A 332 -19.26 20.24 8.97
CA ARG A 332 -17.91 20.55 8.50
C ARG A 332 -17.14 21.26 9.62
N THR A 333 -15.87 20.92 9.77
CA THR A 333 -14.97 21.47 10.80
C THR A 333 -13.57 21.68 10.23
N THR A 334 -12.66 22.19 11.06
CA THR A 334 -11.25 22.42 10.75
C THR A 334 -10.38 21.39 11.46
N TYR A 335 -9.40 20.82 10.75
CA TYR A 335 -8.42 19.90 11.31
C TYR A 335 -6.99 20.43 11.15
N VAL A 336 -6.15 20.12 12.12
CA VAL A 336 -4.73 20.49 12.16
C VAL A 336 -3.89 19.23 12.32
N ALA A 337 -2.79 19.15 11.55
CA ALA A 337 -1.81 18.08 11.68
C ALA A 337 -0.38 18.62 11.54
N SER A 338 0.56 18.04 12.29
CA SER A 338 1.99 18.32 12.18
C SER A 338 2.60 17.55 11.00
N LEU A 339 3.68 18.09 10.43
CA LEU A 339 4.40 17.55 9.27
C LEU A 339 5.91 17.52 9.54
N GLU A 340 6.38 16.46 10.19
CA GLU A 340 7.81 16.21 10.40
C GLU A 340 8.50 15.85 9.07
N GLY A 341 9.72 16.36 8.84
CA GLY A 341 10.49 16.09 7.61
C GLY A 341 10.09 16.96 6.41
N LEU A 342 9.23 17.95 6.62
CA LEU A 342 8.86 18.92 5.60
C LEU A 342 9.54 20.27 5.89
N GLN A 343 9.95 20.99 4.86
CA GLN A 343 10.47 22.34 4.95
C GLN A 343 9.61 23.29 4.13
N ILE A 344 9.04 24.30 4.80
CA ILE A 344 8.15 25.29 4.21
C ILE A 344 8.73 26.68 4.45
N SER A 345 9.19 27.35 3.39
CA SER A 345 9.86 28.65 3.54
C SER A 345 8.90 29.81 3.86
N TYR A 346 7.63 29.70 3.48
CA TYR A 346 6.60 30.73 3.71
C TYR A 346 5.20 30.10 3.70
N PRO A 347 4.21 30.75 4.32
CA PRO A 347 2.84 30.24 4.39
C PRO A 347 2.23 30.14 3.00
N GLN A 348 1.44 29.10 2.75
CA GLN A 348 0.79 28.88 1.46
C GLN A 348 -0.67 28.45 1.64
N LYS A 349 -1.56 29.06 0.86
CA LYS A 349 -2.95 28.62 0.73
C LYS A 349 -3.13 27.78 -0.54
N ARG A 350 -3.72 26.60 -0.39
CA ARG A 350 -3.95 25.63 -1.46
C ARG A 350 -5.39 25.15 -1.38
N GLY A 351 -6.30 25.82 -2.09
CA GLY A 351 -7.74 25.55 -1.95
C GLY A 351 -8.20 25.70 -0.49
N ASN A 352 -8.72 24.62 0.09
CA ASN A 352 -9.17 24.57 1.49
C ASN A 352 -8.05 24.22 2.49
N TYR A 353 -6.79 24.19 2.06
CA TYR A 353 -5.65 23.84 2.89
C TYR A 353 -4.75 25.04 3.15
N LEU A 354 -4.27 25.19 4.38
CA LEU A 354 -3.25 26.14 4.77
C LEU A 354 -2.00 25.36 5.18
N LEU A 355 -0.88 25.65 4.53
CA LEU A 355 0.43 25.11 4.88
C LEU A 355 1.22 26.20 5.60
N ILE A 356 1.65 25.89 6.81
CA ILE A 356 2.25 26.85 7.75
C ILE A 356 3.66 26.36 8.10
N PRO A 357 4.69 27.19 7.90
CA PRO A 357 6.04 26.92 8.40
C PRO A 357 6.09 26.66 9.90
N SER A 358 7.18 26.06 10.36
CA SER A 358 7.45 26.00 11.81
C SER A 358 7.53 27.42 12.39
N LEU A 359 7.15 27.58 13.66
CA LEU A 359 7.21 28.88 14.33
C LEU A 359 8.66 29.36 14.50
N THR A 360 9.61 28.43 14.51
CA THR A 360 11.06 28.73 14.50
C THR A 360 11.49 29.43 13.20
N GLN A 361 10.84 29.15 12.07
CA GLN A 361 11.12 29.76 10.77
C GLN A 361 10.22 30.97 10.48
N PHE A 362 8.96 30.94 10.92
CA PHE A 362 7.99 32.00 10.67
C PHE A 362 7.20 32.33 11.93
N GLY A 363 7.64 33.36 12.66
CA GLY A 363 7.11 33.70 13.97
C GLY A 363 5.69 34.27 13.96
N TYR A 364 4.96 34.01 15.06
CA TYR A 364 3.60 34.47 15.32
C TYR A 364 3.35 35.95 15.00
N ASN A 365 4.23 36.84 15.46
CA ASN A 365 4.10 38.29 15.28
C ASN A 365 3.94 38.72 13.82
N ARG A 366 4.53 37.97 12.88
CA ARG A 366 4.43 38.27 11.45
C ARG A 366 3.04 37.95 10.90
N TYR A 367 2.40 36.86 11.36
CA TYR A 367 1.00 36.59 11.05
C TYR A 367 0.09 37.67 11.62
N TYR A 368 0.26 37.99 12.91
CA TYR A 368 -0.60 38.97 13.60
C TYR A 368 -0.53 40.36 12.95
N ARG A 369 0.67 40.80 12.57
CA ARG A 369 0.85 42.07 11.85
C ARG A 369 0.12 42.08 10.51
N ASN A 370 0.25 41.01 9.73
CA ASN A 370 -0.40 40.92 8.42
C ASN A 370 -1.91 40.75 8.52
N TYR A 371 -2.41 40.09 9.56
CA TYR A 371 -3.83 40.04 9.91
C TYR A 371 -4.39 41.45 10.13
N ILE A 372 -3.79 42.25 11.02
CA ILE A 372 -4.24 43.63 11.28
C ILE A 372 -4.23 44.46 10.00
N LEU A 373 -3.17 44.35 9.19
CA LEU A 373 -3.09 45.08 7.93
C LEU A 373 -4.24 44.68 7.01
N LYS A 374 -4.53 43.38 6.88
CA LYS A 374 -5.57 42.89 5.98
C LYS A 374 -6.99 43.23 6.45
N ASP A 375 -7.26 43.12 7.75
CA ASP A 375 -8.53 43.49 8.37
C ASP A 375 -8.83 44.99 8.21
N LEU A 376 -7.81 45.84 8.35
CA LEU A 376 -7.92 47.29 8.15
C LEU A 376 -7.86 47.73 6.67
N GLY A 377 -7.77 46.80 5.72
CA GLY A 377 -7.68 47.09 4.28
C GLY A 377 -6.36 47.73 3.83
N GLY A 378 -5.28 47.54 4.59
CA GLY A 378 -3.91 47.94 4.24
C GLY A 378 -3.14 46.87 3.45
N ASP A 379 -1.95 47.24 2.97
CA ASP A 379 -1.10 46.36 2.16
C ASP A 379 -0.43 45.28 3.02
N CYS A 380 -0.83 44.02 2.83
CA CYS A 380 -0.16 42.86 3.42
C CYS A 380 1.06 42.43 2.58
N GLU A 381 1.94 41.62 3.16
CA GLU A 381 3.02 40.99 2.39
C GLU A 381 2.45 40.09 1.29
N SER A 382 3.07 40.09 0.11
CA SER A 382 2.56 39.39 -1.08
C SER A 382 2.43 37.86 -0.93
N ILE A 383 3.11 37.27 0.04
CA ILE A 383 2.96 35.85 0.40
C ILE A 383 1.56 35.54 0.96
N PHE A 384 0.83 36.55 1.42
CA PHE A 384 -0.50 36.46 2.00
C PHE A 384 -1.61 36.95 1.07
N ASP A 385 -1.33 37.26 -0.20
CA ASP A 385 -2.32 37.81 -1.14
C ASP A 385 -3.58 36.92 -1.21
N ASP A 386 -3.39 35.61 -1.18
CA ASP A 386 -4.45 34.60 -1.26
C ASP A 386 -5.21 34.33 0.04
N PHE A 387 -4.71 34.82 1.17
CA PHE A 387 -5.28 34.55 2.50
C PHE A 387 -6.43 35.51 2.78
N LEU A 388 -7.55 35.00 3.27
CA LEU A 388 -8.68 35.77 3.77
C LEU A 388 -8.45 36.15 5.23
N VAL A 389 -9.23 37.10 5.74
CA VAL A 389 -9.22 37.48 7.17
C VAL A 389 -9.53 36.26 8.04
N ASP A 390 -10.55 35.49 7.69
CA ASP A 390 -10.91 34.23 8.38
C ASP A 390 -9.73 33.23 8.42
N ASP A 391 -8.93 33.13 7.36
CA ASP A 391 -7.76 32.23 7.38
C ASP A 391 -6.74 32.66 8.44
N PHE A 392 -6.53 33.98 8.58
CA PHE A 392 -5.67 34.53 9.61
C PHE A 392 -6.25 34.27 11.01
N GLU A 393 -7.55 34.41 11.20
CA GLU A 393 -8.20 34.11 12.48
C GLU A 393 -7.95 32.66 12.89
N TYR A 394 -8.19 31.69 11.99
CA TYR A 394 -7.87 30.28 12.27
C TYR A 394 -6.39 30.07 12.58
N ILE A 395 -5.49 30.65 11.77
CA ILE A 395 -4.05 30.54 11.99
C ILE A 395 -3.67 31.09 13.37
N LEU A 396 -4.13 32.29 13.71
CA LEU A 396 -3.78 32.94 14.96
C LEU A 396 -4.34 32.20 16.15
N GLU A 397 -5.60 31.77 16.11
CA GLU A 397 -6.21 31.00 17.20
C GLU A 397 -5.49 29.65 17.41
N ILE A 398 -5.15 28.96 16.32
CA ILE A 398 -4.38 27.70 16.39
C ILE A 398 -2.96 27.95 16.92
N LEU A 399 -2.26 28.99 16.44
CA LEU A 399 -0.90 29.28 16.91
C LEU A 399 -0.89 29.79 18.36
N TYR A 400 -1.89 30.58 18.77
CA TYR A 400 -1.99 31.18 20.09
C TYR A 400 -2.44 30.18 21.15
N ARG A 401 -3.45 29.34 20.87
CA ARG A 401 -4.02 28.40 21.85
C ARG A 401 -3.38 27.03 21.85
N CYS A 402 -2.46 26.75 20.92
CA CYS A 402 -1.88 25.42 20.74
C CYS A 402 -0.34 25.38 20.77
N GLU A 403 0.28 26.32 21.48
CA GLU A 403 1.69 26.23 21.89
C GLU A 403 1.95 24.89 22.60
N ARG A 404 2.75 24.03 21.95
CA ARG A 404 3.26 22.76 22.49
C ARG A 404 4.63 22.50 21.89
N THR A 405 5.35 21.49 22.40
CA THR A 405 6.66 20.96 21.96
C THR A 405 6.87 20.70 20.45
N ASP A 406 5.87 20.98 19.62
CA ASP A 406 5.81 20.68 18.18
C ASP A 406 5.91 21.95 17.31
N ASP A 407 6.18 23.11 17.92
CA ASP A 407 6.41 24.39 17.22
C ASP A 407 7.63 24.38 16.28
N GLU A 408 8.48 23.37 16.43
CA GLU A 408 9.62 23.09 15.56
C GLU A 408 9.20 22.51 14.19
N TYR A 409 7.97 22.00 14.06
CA TYR A 409 7.49 21.37 12.83
C TYR A 409 6.49 22.25 12.06
N PRO A 410 6.50 22.19 10.73
CA PRO A 410 5.42 22.73 9.92
C PRO A 410 4.07 22.07 10.21
N ARG A 411 3.00 22.78 9.84
CA ARG A 411 1.62 22.34 10.05
C ARG A 411 0.81 22.44 8.77
N VAL A 412 -0.13 21.53 8.63
CA VAL A 412 -1.23 21.65 7.67
C VAL A 412 -2.54 21.87 8.43
N ILE A 413 -3.32 22.82 7.97
CA ILE A 413 -4.70 23.06 8.41
C ILE A 413 -5.61 22.74 7.23
N GLY A 414 -6.55 21.81 7.42
CA GLY A 414 -7.62 21.55 6.47
C GLY A 414 -8.91 22.19 6.94
N LEU A 415 -9.47 23.06 6.11
CA LEU A 415 -10.71 23.78 6.36
C LEU A 415 -11.89 23.01 5.77
N GLN A 416 -13.05 23.11 6.43
CA GLN A 416 -14.33 22.58 5.94
C GLN A 416 -14.35 21.07 5.66
N LEU A 417 -13.62 20.30 6.46
CA LEU A 417 -13.55 18.84 6.36
C LEU A 417 -14.69 18.16 7.17
N PRO A 418 -15.12 16.94 6.80
CA PRO A 418 -16.17 16.23 7.53
C PRO A 418 -15.80 16.01 9.00
N GLN A 419 -16.74 16.21 9.93
CA GLN A 419 -16.57 16.00 11.37
C GLN A 419 -17.14 14.66 11.84
N ILE A 420 -16.37 13.85 12.58
CA ILE A 420 -16.88 12.62 13.19
C ILE A 420 -17.86 12.91 14.34
N ARG A 421 -18.94 12.11 14.45
CA ARG A 421 -19.89 12.21 15.58
C ARG A 421 -19.26 11.72 16.88
N ASP A 422 -19.59 12.37 17.99
CA ASP A 422 -19.04 12.02 19.32
C ASP A 422 -19.28 10.55 19.73
N GLU A 423 -20.41 9.97 19.33
CA GLU A 423 -20.72 8.55 19.57
C GLU A 423 -19.71 7.60 18.91
N HIS A 424 -19.17 7.98 17.75
CA HIS A 424 -18.21 7.17 16.98
C HIS A 424 -16.77 7.36 17.43
N ILE A 425 -16.43 8.49 18.07
CA ILE A 425 -15.07 8.75 18.61
C ILE A 425 -14.67 7.68 19.64
N ARG A 426 -15.64 7.14 20.38
CA ARG A 426 -15.40 6.09 21.40
C ARG A 426 -15.15 4.71 20.79
N SER A 427 -15.41 4.50 19.51
CA SER A 427 -15.09 3.26 18.80
C SER A 427 -13.72 3.38 18.15
N PRO A 428 -12.68 2.66 18.63
CA PRO A 428 -11.33 2.74 18.05
C PRO A 428 -11.34 2.49 16.55
N LEU A 429 -12.01 1.43 16.10
CA LEU A 429 -12.12 1.05 14.69
C LEU A 429 -12.66 2.18 13.81
N ILE A 430 -13.76 2.84 14.23
CA ILE A 430 -14.37 3.90 13.44
C ILE A 430 -13.52 5.18 13.51
N ARG A 431 -13.01 5.52 14.69
CA ARG A 431 -12.15 6.69 14.90
C ARG A 431 -10.88 6.60 14.07
N GLU A 432 -10.19 5.46 14.10
CA GLU A 432 -8.93 5.24 13.38
C GLU A 432 -9.11 5.33 11.87
N GLN A 433 -10.17 4.72 11.33
CA GLN A 433 -10.53 4.83 9.91
C GLN A 433 -10.85 6.27 9.51
N PHE A 434 -11.55 7.00 10.38
CA PHE A 434 -11.86 8.41 10.14
C PHE A 434 -10.60 9.29 10.17
N VAL A 435 -9.70 9.08 11.13
CA VAL A 435 -8.42 9.79 11.19
C VAL A 435 -7.58 9.51 9.94
N ASP A 436 -7.50 8.25 9.49
CA ASP A 436 -6.84 7.90 8.23
C ASP A 436 -7.46 8.63 7.03
N TYR A 437 -8.79 8.68 6.96
CA TYR A 437 -9.50 9.42 5.91
C TYR A 437 -9.12 10.91 5.91
N ILE A 438 -9.21 11.59 7.06
CA ILE A 438 -8.88 13.02 7.16
C ILE A 438 -7.40 13.27 6.84
N CYS A 439 -6.48 12.47 7.36
CA CYS A 439 -5.07 12.61 7.03
C CYS A 439 -4.80 12.36 5.53
N ASN A 440 -5.54 11.46 4.88
CA ASN A 440 -5.41 11.24 3.44
C ASN A 440 -5.94 12.43 2.62
N GLU A 441 -7.04 13.06 3.05
CA GLU A 441 -7.51 14.32 2.46
C GLU A 441 -6.47 15.44 2.64
N LEU A 442 -5.87 15.54 3.83
CA LEU A 442 -4.81 16.51 4.10
C LEU A 442 -3.54 16.24 3.27
N ASN A 443 -3.20 14.96 2.99
CA ASN A 443 -2.07 14.62 2.11
C ASN A 443 -2.24 15.23 0.71
N GLU A 444 -3.48 15.44 0.25
CA GLU A 444 -3.74 16.02 -1.07
C GLU A 444 -3.07 17.37 -1.25
N CYS A 445 -2.91 18.14 -0.16
CA CYS A 445 -2.27 19.43 -0.20
C CYS A 445 -0.80 19.37 -0.65
N LEU A 446 -0.13 18.22 -0.54
CA LEU A 446 1.28 18.01 -0.91
C LEU A 446 1.47 17.45 -2.32
N TYR A 447 0.40 16.96 -2.97
CA TYR A 447 0.51 16.35 -4.30
C TYR A 447 0.88 17.34 -5.39
N TYR A 448 0.54 18.62 -5.22
CA TYR A 448 1.04 19.65 -6.13
C TYR A 448 2.57 19.72 -6.13
N ASP A 449 3.25 19.59 -4.99
CA ASP A 449 4.71 19.59 -4.96
C ASP A 449 5.29 18.40 -5.73
N MET A 450 4.70 17.21 -5.56
CA MET A 450 5.12 16.00 -6.28
C MET A 450 4.93 16.16 -7.80
N LEU A 451 3.80 16.72 -8.22
CA LEU A 451 3.46 16.84 -9.65
C LEU A 451 4.16 18.00 -10.35
N ALA A 452 4.39 19.12 -9.67
CA ALA A 452 4.96 20.33 -10.27
C ALA A 452 6.45 20.54 -9.96
N GLY A 453 6.96 20.02 -8.83
CA GLY A 453 8.34 20.18 -8.38
C GLY A 453 9.30 19.07 -8.83
N GLY A 454 8.79 17.85 -8.99
CA GLY A 454 9.52 16.67 -9.46
C GLY A 454 10.77 16.30 -8.64
N GLU A 455 11.57 15.36 -9.18
CA GLU A 455 12.87 14.96 -8.62
C GLU A 455 13.92 16.09 -8.62
N THR A 456 13.70 17.15 -9.41
CA THR A 456 14.67 18.23 -9.64
C THR A 456 15.01 19.04 -8.38
N LEU A 457 14.11 19.09 -7.39
CA LEU A 457 14.30 19.86 -6.15
C LEU A 457 14.64 18.98 -4.93
N ASN A 458 14.11 17.75 -4.88
CA ASN A 458 14.17 16.89 -3.69
C ASN A 458 14.76 15.50 -3.98
N GLY A 459 15.26 15.24 -5.19
CA GLY A 459 15.78 13.95 -5.59
C GLY A 459 14.74 12.84 -5.43
N LYS A 460 15.09 11.79 -4.67
CA LYS A 460 14.20 10.65 -4.35
C LYS A 460 13.39 10.84 -3.06
N VAL A 461 13.50 11.99 -2.40
CA VAL A 461 12.76 12.28 -1.16
C VAL A 461 11.32 12.62 -1.52
N LEU A 462 10.36 11.94 -0.90
CA LEU A 462 8.93 12.18 -1.05
C LEU A 462 8.42 13.06 0.10
N PRO A 463 7.27 13.74 -0.05
CA PRO A 463 6.63 14.40 1.08
C PRO A 463 6.30 13.37 2.18
N PRO A 464 6.51 13.71 3.46
CA PRO A 464 6.03 12.90 4.58
C PRO A 464 4.50 12.75 4.57
N ARG A 465 4.01 11.64 5.13
CA ARG A 465 2.59 11.37 5.34
C ARG A 465 2.06 12.21 6.51
N VAL A 466 1.02 12.99 6.23
CA VAL A 466 0.39 13.91 7.18
C VAL A 466 -0.07 13.17 8.44
N GLY A 467 0.25 13.78 9.58
CA GLY A 467 -0.26 13.37 10.89
C GLY A 467 0.45 12.16 11.49
N ILE A 468 1.50 11.60 10.86
CA ILE A 468 2.29 10.52 11.44
C ILE A 468 3.51 11.11 12.16
N ARG A 469 3.65 10.80 13.45
CA ARG A 469 4.83 11.16 14.25
C ARG A 469 5.22 10.01 15.15
N MET A 470 6.50 9.62 15.13
CA MET A 470 7.02 8.47 15.87
C MET A 470 6.17 7.19 15.66
N GLY A 471 5.68 7.01 14.43
CA GLY A 471 4.79 5.90 14.07
C GLY A 471 3.34 6.03 14.53
N ILE A 472 2.94 7.08 15.27
CA ILE A 472 1.54 7.27 15.68
C ILE A 472 0.89 8.27 14.73
N ARG A 473 -0.23 7.88 14.11
CA ARG A 473 -1.04 8.80 13.30
C ARG A 473 -2.06 9.51 14.17
N GLY A 474 -2.22 10.81 13.98
CA GLY A 474 -3.19 11.61 14.72
C GLY A 474 -3.45 12.96 14.08
N ILE A 475 -4.60 13.52 14.41
CA ILE A 475 -5.04 14.86 14.00
C ILE A 475 -5.62 15.59 15.19
N TYR A 476 -5.69 16.91 15.07
CA TYR A 476 -6.37 17.76 16.03
C TYR A 476 -7.59 18.39 15.37
N GLU A 477 -8.76 18.18 15.96
CA GLU A 477 -9.98 18.88 15.59
C GLU A 477 -10.01 20.25 16.26
N PHE A 478 -10.26 21.31 15.48
CA PHE A 478 -10.52 22.63 16.02
C PHE A 478 -11.99 22.71 16.45
N VAL A 479 -12.21 22.83 17.76
CA VAL A 479 -13.54 22.85 18.36
C VAL A 479 -13.85 24.27 18.82
N GLU A 480 -14.92 24.84 18.25
CA GLU A 480 -15.52 26.10 18.68
C GLU A 480 -16.72 25.78 19.59
N ASP A 481 -16.50 25.82 20.92
CA ASP A 481 -17.60 25.79 21.89
C ASP A 481 -17.94 27.21 22.34
N LYS A 482 -19.16 27.42 22.86
CA LYS A 482 -19.70 28.74 23.22
C LYS A 482 -18.86 29.52 24.24
N GLU A 483 -17.98 28.84 24.99
CA GLU A 483 -17.16 29.43 26.04
C GLU A 483 -15.65 29.37 25.74
N GLU A 484 -15.18 28.39 24.96
CA GLU A 484 -13.75 28.19 24.68
C GLU A 484 -13.50 27.60 23.28
N MET A 485 -12.35 27.97 22.69
CA MET A 485 -11.79 27.34 21.49
C MET A 485 -10.57 26.52 21.89
N PHE A 486 -10.49 25.28 21.42
CA PHE A 486 -9.36 24.38 21.71
C PHE A 486 -9.16 23.33 20.61
N LEU A 487 -7.99 22.68 20.63
CA LEU A 487 -7.67 21.54 19.77
C LEU A 487 -7.92 20.22 20.50
N LYS A 488 -8.88 19.44 20.00
CA LYS A 488 -9.18 18.08 20.48
C LYS A 488 -8.35 17.06 19.70
N PHE A 489 -7.45 16.35 20.40
CA PHE A 489 -6.66 15.29 19.78
C PHE A 489 -7.51 14.07 19.44
N LEU A 490 -7.41 13.60 18.20
CA LEU A 490 -8.02 12.38 17.72
C LEU A 490 -6.91 11.39 17.31
N PRO A 491 -6.65 10.35 18.13
CA PRO A 491 -5.66 9.34 17.79
C PRO A 491 -6.16 8.41 16.68
N GLY A 492 -5.28 8.11 15.73
CA GLY A 492 -5.47 7.16 14.65
C GLY A 492 -4.59 5.91 14.80
N ASN A 493 -4.29 5.29 13.67
CA ASN A 493 -3.53 4.04 13.60
C ASN A 493 -2.06 4.19 14.01
N VAL A 494 -1.48 3.09 14.46
CA VAL A 494 -0.05 2.98 14.75
C VAL A 494 0.64 2.28 13.58
N PHE A 495 1.61 2.98 12.99
CA PHE A 495 2.45 2.54 11.91
C PHE A 495 3.81 2.13 12.41
N SER A 496 4.15 0.91 12.07
CA SER A 496 5.29 0.21 12.60
C SER A 496 6.60 0.66 11.97
N GLU A 497 6.66 0.59 10.65
CA GLU A 497 7.92 0.74 9.91
C GLU A 497 8.02 2.12 9.26
N TYR A 498 7.22 3.08 9.72
CA TYR A 498 7.16 4.39 9.10
C TYR A 498 8.38 5.23 9.47
N GLN A 499 9.21 5.49 8.48
CA GLN A 499 10.37 6.35 8.58
C GLN A 499 10.37 7.41 7.50
N ILE A 500 11.00 8.53 7.82
CA ILE A 500 11.28 9.60 6.87
C ILE A 500 12.80 9.75 6.73
N PRO A 501 13.32 10.17 5.57
CA PRO A 501 14.72 10.53 5.42
C PRO A 501 15.13 11.66 6.36
N ILE A 502 16.42 11.71 6.69
CA ILE A 502 17.02 12.83 7.45
C ILE A 502 16.90 14.13 6.64
N GLU A 503 17.04 14.04 5.33
CA GLU A 503 16.84 15.16 4.41
C GLU A 503 15.36 15.53 4.37
N SER A 504 15.06 16.80 4.66
CA SER A 504 13.69 17.32 4.61
C SER A 504 13.24 17.54 3.17
N TYR A 505 11.95 17.29 2.91
CA TYR A 505 11.32 17.62 1.65
C TYR A 505 11.05 19.12 1.57
N ASN A 506 11.59 19.80 0.55
CA ASN A 506 11.38 21.22 0.34
C ASN A 506 10.09 21.47 -0.47
N CYS A 507 9.11 22.13 0.14
CA CYS A 507 7.92 22.59 -0.56
C CYS A 507 8.27 23.61 -1.64
N ILE A 508 7.63 23.46 -2.80
CA ILE A 508 7.87 24.35 -3.94
C ILE A 508 7.11 25.66 -3.81
N LYS A 509 7.53 26.65 -4.60
CA LYS A 509 6.71 27.84 -4.83
C LYS A 509 5.49 27.50 -5.68
N LEU A 510 4.32 27.99 -5.25
CA LEU A 510 3.10 27.88 -6.04
C LEU A 510 3.21 28.76 -7.28
N TYR A 511 2.96 28.16 -8.44
CA TYR A 511 2.92 28.86 -9.74
C TYR A 511 1.49 28.94 -10.31
N LYS A 512 0.48 28.46 -9.56
CA LYS A 512 -0.95 28.41 -9.93
C LYS A 512 -1.19 28.08 -11.40
N ASN A 513 -0.56 26.99 -11.84
CA ASN A 513 -0.72 26.48 -13.21
C ASN A 513 -1.93 25.55 -13.30
N GLU A 514 -2.11 24.90 -14.45
CA GLU A 514 -3.23 23.98 -14.71
C GLU A 514 -3.30 22.82 -13.70
N ILE A 515 -2.17 22.35 -13.16
CA ILE A 515 -2.16 21.30 -12.14
C ILE A 515 -2.77 21.83 -10.83
N TYR A 516 -2.43 23.06 -10.45
CA TYR A 516 -2.99 23.69 -9.26
C TYR A 516 -4.52 23.82 -9.39
N GLU A 517 -4.99 24.32 -10.55
CA GLU A 517 -6.43 24.50 -10.80
C GLU A 517 -7.19 23.17 -10.80
N ILE A 518 -6.62 22.09 -11.36
CA ILE A 518 -7.25 20.75 -11.30
C ILE A 518 -7.36 20.24 -9.85
N LEU A 519 -6.31 20.43 -9.03
CA LEU A 519 -6.26 19.88 -7.67
C LEU A 519 -7.10 20.69 -6.66
N TYR A 520 -7.12 22.02 -6.81
CA TYR A 520 -7.62 22.94 -5.78
C TYR A 520 -8.61 23.99 -6.29
N GLY A 521 -8.78 24.13 -7.60
CA GLY A 521 -9.75 25.04 -8.19
C GLY A 521 -11.19 24.55 -8.04
N ASN A 522 -12.14 25.32 -8.60
CA ASN A 522 -13.54 24.92 -8.65
C ASN A 522 -13.74 23.81 -9.69
N ALA A 523 -13.50 22.57 -9.26
CA ALA A 523 -13.54 21.41 -10.14
C ALA A 523 -14.98 21.08 -10.58
N ASN A 524 -15.19 21.07 -11.89
CA ASN A 524 -16.37 20.43 -12.47
C ASN A 524 -16.27 18.90 -12.36
N TYR A 525 -17.25 18.18 -12.88
CA TYR A 525 -17.28 16.71 -12.77
C TYR A 525 -16.06 16.04 -13.44
N ILE A 526 -15.63 16.53 -14.61
CA ILE A 526 -14.48 15.99 -15.34
C ILE A 526 -13.16 16.35 -14.64
N ASP A 527 -13.02 17.58 -14.14
CA ASP A 527 -11.86 17.99 -13.35
C ASP A 527 -11.72 17.15 -12.07
N ASN A 528 -12.82 16.76 -11.42
CA ASN A 528 -12.76 15.85 -10.27
C ASN A 528 -12.22 14.46 -10.64
N LEU A 529 -12.51 13.95 -11.85
CA LEU A 529 -11.93 12.70 -12.35
C LEU A 529 -10.44 12.85 -12.67
N CYS A 530 -10.05 13.99 -13.26
CA CYS A 530 -8.65 14.33 -13.48
C CYS A 530 -7.90 14.46 -12.16
N LYS A 531 -8.47 15.14 -11.15
CA LYS A 531 -7.93 15.24 -9.79
C LYS A 531 -7.68 13.86 -9.20
N ARG A 532 -8.67 12.96 -9.22
CA ARG A 532 -8.53 11.58 -8.73
C ARG A 532 -7.39 10.84 -9.43
N SER A 533 -7.26 11.00 -10.74
CA SER A 533 -6.19 10.37 -11.52
C SER A 533 -4.80 10.90 -11.14
N LEU A 534 -4.67 12.21 -10.91
CA LEU A 534 -3.44 12.85 -10.46
C LEU A 534 -3.07 12.45 -9.02
N VAL A 535 -4.05 12.41 -8.11
CA VAL A 535 -3.90 11.90 -6.74
C VAL A 535 -3.37 10.46 -6.75
N ASN A 536 -3.95 9.58 -7.58
CA ASN A 536 -3.50 8.19 -7.68
C ASN A 536 -2.06 8.06 -8.20
N ILE A 537 -1.62 8.94 -9.11
CA ILE A 537 -0.22 9.02 -9.53
C ILE A 537 0.67 9.28 -8.32
N CYS A 538 0.37 10.29 -7.50
CA CYS A 538 1.14 10.59 -6.29
C CYS A 538 1.14 9.43 -5.30
N GLU A 539 -0.03 8.85 -5.02
CA GLU A 539 -0.16 7.71 -4.10
C GLU A 539 0.63 6.47 -4.54
N SER A 540 0.85 6.28 -5.83
CA SER A 540 1.64 5.17 -6.35
C SER A 540 3.15 5.30 -6.03
N GLU A 541 3.67 6.49 -5.75
CA GLU A 541 5.11 6.69 -5.41
C GLU A 541 5.47 6.11 -4.05
N TYR A 542 4.51 6.06 -3.14
CA TYR A 542 4.66 5.46 -1.82
C TYR A 542 4.49 3.93 -1.81
N VAL A 543 4.27 3.30 -2.97
CA VAL A 543 4.18 1.84 -3.09
C VAL A 543 5.56 1.28 -3.38
N SER A 544 6.18 0.60 -2.42
CA SER A 544 7.51 0.00 -2.60
C SER A 544 7.53 -1.15 -3.62
N ASP A 545 6.50 -2.00 -3.61
CA ASP A 545 6.39 -3.11 -4.56
C ASP A 545 6.07 -2.65 -5.99
N TRP A 546 6.96 -3.00 -6.93
CA TRP A 546 6.82 -2.60 -8.33
C TRP A 546 5.63 -3.25 -9.04
N THR A 547 5.23 -4.46 -8.65
CA THR A 547 4.07 -5.12 -9.26
C THR A 547 2.79 -4.35 -8.94
N GLN A 548 2.59 -4.01 -7.67
CA GLN A 548 1.47 -3.20 -7.19
C GLN A 548 1.50 -1.78 -7.76
N ARG A 549 2.67 -1.13 -7.80
CA ARG A 549 2.82 0.22 -8.37
C ARG A 549 2.41 0.28 -9.84
N ILE A 550 2.92 -0.63 -10.66
CA ILE A 550 2.59 -0.69 -12.10
C ILE A 550 1.12 -1.06 -12.30
N SER A 551 0.58 -2.01 -11.55
CA SER A 551 -0.85 -2.35 -11.60
C SER A 551 -1.71 -1.12 -11.29
N TYR A 552 -1.33 -0.37 -10.25
CA TYR A 552 -2.09 0.80 -9.81
C TYR A 552 -2.13 1.91 -10.86
N LEU A 553 -1.02 2.16 -11.56
CA LEU A 553 -0.99 3.12 -12.67
C LEU A 553 -1.84 2.67 -13.86
N PHE A 554 -1.83 1.37 -14.19
CA PHE A 554 -2.69 0.84 -15.24
C PHE A 554 -4.18 0.93 -14.89
N ASP A 555 -4.55 0.65 -13.65
CA ASP A 555 -5.94 0.75 -13.19
C ASP A 555 -6.38 2.22 -13.12
N THR A 556 -5.47 3.12 -12.77
CA THR A 556 -5.70 4.58 -12.85
C THR A 556 -5.95 5.01 -14.29
N PHE A 557 -5.17 4.53 -15.26
CA PHE A 557 -5.40 4.82 -16.68
C PHE A 557 -6.78 4.30 -17.15
N ASP A 558 -7.14 3.07 -16.79
CA ASP A 558 -8.42 2.49 -17.18
C ASP A 558 -9.61 3.24 -16.54
N GLY A 559 -9.43 3.80 -15.34
CA GLY A 559 -10.43 4.59 -14.62
C GLY A 559 -10.66 6.00 -15.15
N ILE A 560 -9.91 6.47 -16.16
CA ILE A 560 -10.04 7.82 -16.74
C ILE A 560 -11.46 8.06 -17.31
N ASP A 561 -12.09 7.05 -17.91
CA ASP A 561 -13.49 7.12 -18.37
C ASP A 561 -14.33 6.01 -17.70
N PRO A 562 -14.94 6.29 -16.53
CA PRO A 562 -15.70 5.31 -15.76
C PRO A 562 -17.03 4.91 -16.41
N ARG A 563 -17.44 5.53 -17.53
CA ARG A 563 -18.64 5.13 -18.28
C ARG A 563 -18.41 3.85 -19.07
N ASN A 564 -17.15 3.45 -19.26
CA ASN A 564 -16.79 2.53 -20.32
C ASN A 564 -16.03 1.30 -19.84
N TYR A 565 -16.68 0.15 -19.86
CA TYR A 565 -16.02 -1.12 -19.58
C TYR A 565 -15.11 -1.60 -20.72
N ASN A 566 -15.20 -1.00 -21.91
CA ASN A 566 -14.36 -1.36 -23.05
C ASN A 566 -13.06 -0.56 -23.03
N LYS A 567 -12.00 -1.21 -22.56
CA LYS A 567 -10.62 -0.67 -22.49
C LYS A 567 -10.14 -0.07 -23.82
N GLU A 568 -10.56 -0.61 -24.96
CA GLU A 568 -10.18 -0.04 -26.26
C GLU A 568 -10.73 1.36 -26.48
N LYS A 569 -11.91 1.66 -25.92
CA LYS A 569 -12.52 2.98 -26.05
C LYS A 569 -11.78 4.00 -25.18
N VAL A 570 -11.33 3.63 -23.98
CA VAL A 570 -10.50 4.49 -23.12
C VAL A 570 -9.17 4.81 -23.79
N ILE A 571 -8.49 3.80 -24.33
CA ILE A 571 -7.24 3.96 -25.10
C ILE A 571 -7.45 4.92 -26.28
N LYS A 572 -8.51 4.71 -27.06
CA LYS A 572 -8.84 5.59 -28.20
C LYS A 572 -9.08 7.03 -27.74
N LEU A 573 -9.90 7.23 -26.71
CA LEU A 573 -10.21 8.54 -26.15
C LEU A 573 -8.93 9.28 -25.73
N VAL A 574 -8.12 8.66 -24.87
CA VAL A 574 -6.91 9.27 -24.30
C VAL A 574 -5.94 9.66 -25.41
N PHE A 575 -5.61 8.74 -26.31
CA PHE A 575 -4.63 9.03 -27.35
C PHE A 575 -5.16 9.96 -28.45
N THR A 576 -6.47 10.00 -28.71
CA THR A 576 -7.04 11.01 -29.62
C THR A 576 -6.94 12.42 -29.02
N ILE A 577 -7.15 12.56 -27.70
CA ILE A 577 -7.04 13.88 -27.03
C ILE A 577 -5.59 14.35 -26.96
N LEU A 578 -4.65 13.42 -26.77
CA LEU A 578 -3.23 13.75 -26.64
C LEU A 578 -2.52 13.99 -27.98
N ALA A 579 -3.00 13.37 -29.06
CA ALA A 579 -2.26 13.34 -30.32
C ALA A 579 -2.18 14.72 -30.99
N SER A 580 -0.99 15.07 -31.48
CA SER A 580 -0.80 16.22 -32.37
C SER A 580 -1.22 15.90 -33.80
N ASP A 581 -0.96 14.68 -34.26
CA ASP A 581 -1.29 14.20 -35.60
C ASP A 581 -1.61 12.69 -35.62
N LYS A 582 -1.99 12.17 -36.79
CA LYS A 582 -2.36 10.76 -36.96
C LYS A 582 -1.22 9.79 -36.65
N THR A 583 0.02 10.18 -36.96
CA THR A 583 1.20 9.34 -36.73
C THR A 583 1.47 9.22 -35.24
N ASP A 584 1.42 10.34 -34.52
CA ASP A 584 1.57 10.40 -33.07
C ASP A 584 0.49 9.58 -32.35
N TYR A 585 -0.77 9.68 -32.81
CA TYR A 585 -1.86 8.83 -32.31
C TYR A 585 -1.54 7.33 -32.45
N LEU A 586 -1.15 6.90 -33.66
CA LEU A 586 -0.91 5.48 -33.95
C LEU A 586 0.28 4.94 -33.16
N GLN A 587 1.36 5.70 -33.06
CA GLN A 587 2.56 5.32 -32.32
C GLN A 587 2.28 5.17 -30.83
N ASN A 588 1.63 6.16 -30.20
CA ASN A 588 1.34 6.11 -28.77
C ASN A 588 0.33 5.01 -28.42
N LYS A 589 -0.71 4.85 -29.25
CA LYS A 589 -1.68 3.76 -29.08
C LYS A 589 -1.00 2.39 -29.18
N GLN A 590 -0.18 2.17 -30.21
CA GLN A 590 0.53 0.91 -30.40
C GLN A 590 1.48 0.62 -29.24
N LYS A 591 2.23 1.63 -28.79
CA LYS A 591 3.12 1.52 -27.62
C LYS A 591 2.34 1.11 -26.37
N TYR A 592 1.23 1.78 -26.07
CA TYR A 592 0.41 1.43 -24.90
C TYR A 592 -0.16 0.01 -25.00
N GLU A 593 -0.66 -0.40 -26.17
CA GLU A 593 -1.19 -1.76 -26.39
C GLU A 593 -0.11 -2.83 -26.16
N GLN A 594 1.13 -2.58 -26.61
CA GLN A 594 2.27 -3.45 -26.33
C GLN A 594 2.55 -3.55 -24.82
N LEU A 595 2.60 -2.42 -24.12
CA LEU A 595 2.82 -2.39 -22.67
C LEU A 595 1.70 -3.10 -21.89
N LYS A 596 0.45 -2.86 -22.27
CA LYS A 596 -0.71 -3.54 -21.69
C LYS A 596 -0.65 -5.05 -21.87
N ASN A 597 -0.27 -5.52 -23.06
CA ASN A 597 -0.17 -6.95 -23.34
C ASN A 597 1.03 -7.61 -22.66
N LYS A 598 2.17 -6.91 -22.58
CA LYS A 598 3.38 -7.40 -21.90
C LYS A 598 3.23 -7.41 -20.37
N TYR A 599 2.72 -6.33 -19.78
CA TYR A 599 2.75 -6.12 -18.32
C TYR A 599 1.37 -6.25 -17.68
N ARG A 600 0.40 -5.43 -18.11
CA ARG A 600 -0.90 -5.30 -17.44
C ARG A 600 -1.69 -6.61 -17.44
N ASN A 601 -1.84 -7.26 -18.59
CA ASN A 601 -2.66 -8.48 -18.68
C ASN A 601 -2.04 -9.64 -17.87
N PRO A 602 -0.72 -9.91 -17.96
CA PRO A 602 -0.12 -10.96 -17.15
C PRO A 602 -0.15 -10.68 -15.63
N ILE A 603 -0.03 -9.41 -15.20
CA ILE A 603 -0.19 -9.05 -13.78
C ILE A 603 -1.64 -9.25 -13.34
N LEU A 604 -2.60 -8.58 -14.00
CA LEU A 604 -3.98 -8.54 -13.53
C LEU A 604 -4.74 -9.86 -13.71
N HIS A 605 -4.50 -10.56 -14.81
CA HIS A 605 -5.23 -11.78 -15.19
C HIS A 605 -4.40 -13.05 -15.03
N GLY A 606 -3.07 -12.95 -15.05
CA GLY A 606 -2.17 -14.08 -14.78
C GLY A 606 -1.65 -14.12 -13.35
N GLY A 607 -1.88 -13.07 -12.55
CA GLY A 607 -1.35 -12.95 -11.20
C GLY A 607 0.18 -12.92 -11.13
N LYS A 608 0.88 -12.63 -12.24
CA LYS A 608 2.35 -12.64 -12.31
C LYS A 608 2.97 -11.45 -11.56
N SER A 609 4.16 -11.65 -11.01
CA SER A 609 5.01 -10.55 -10.55
C SER A 609 5.57 -9.79 -11.76
N ILE A 610 5.82 -8.48 -11.61
CA ILE A 610 6.45 -7.68 -12.67
C ILE A 610 7.86 -8.21 -13.00
N PHE A 611 8.58 -8.72 -12.00
CA PHE A 611 9.94 -9.25 -12.18
C PHE A 611 9.96 -10.61 -12.89
N ASP A 612 8.84 -11.35 -12.90
CA ASP A 612 8.70 -12.55 -13.74
C ASP A 612 8.57 -12.20 -15.24
N ILE A 613 8.16 -10.96 -15.53
CA ILE A 613 7.89 -10.47 -16.88
C ILE A 613 9.09 -9.71 -17.42
N GLU A 614 9.70 -8.88 -16.58
CA GLU A 614 10.85 -8.04 -16.89
C GLU A 614 11.80 -7.99 -15.70
N PRO A 615 12.95 -8.67 -15.76
CA PRO A 615 13.92 -8.66 -14.66
C PRO A 615 14.68 -7.34 -14.55
N ASN A 616 14.73 -6.51 -15.61
CA ASN A 616 15.46 -5.25 -15.60
C ASN A 616 14.63 -4.12 -14.95
N ILE A 617 15.05 -3.68 -13.76
CA ILE A 617 14.40 -2.60 -13.03
C ILE A 617 14.33 -1.27 -13.80
N ASN A 618 15.31 -0.98 -14.65
CA ASN A 618 15.31 0.26 -15.43
C ASN A 618 14.23 0.25 -16.51
N GLU A 619 13.92 -0.91 -17.10
CA GLU A 619 12.79 -1.06 -18.02
C GLU A 619 11.46 -0.85 -17.29
N ILE A 620 11.31 -1.41 -16.09
CA ILE A 620 10.12 -1.20 -15.25
C ILE A 620 9.93 0.29 -14.94
N ARG A 621 11.01 0.99 -14.57
CA ARG A 621 10.98 2.45 -14.33
C ARG A 621 10.55 3.24 -15.56
N MET A 622 11.00 2.87 -16.75
CA MET A 622 10.54 3.52 -17.99
C MET A 622 9.04 3.33 -18.24
N VAL A 623 8.49 2.16 -17.90
CA VAL A 623 7.04 1.90 -17.99
C VAL A 623 6.27 2.76 -16.99
N ASP A 624 6.71 2.80 -15.74
CA ASP A 624 6.15 3.64 -14.68
C ASP A 624 6.11 5.12 -15.12
N MET A 625 7.25 5.67 -15.54
CA MET A 625 7.36 7.05 -16.02
C MET A 625 6.46 7.32 -17.23
N TYR A 626 6.36 6.38 -18.18
CA TYR A 626 5.50 6.52 -19.35
C TYR A 626 4.02 6.62 -18.95
N LEU A 627 3.55 5.76 -18.05
CA LEU A 627 2.16 5.75 -17.58
C LEU A 627 1.82 7.04 -16.82
N ARG A 628 2.66 7.44 -15.85
CA ARG A 628 2.49 8.70 -15.10
C ARG A 628 2.38 9.90 -16.02
N ASN A 629 3.34 10.02 -16.96
CA ASN A 629 3.37 11.14 -17.89
C ASN A 629 2.16 11.16 -18.83
N THR A 630 1.70 9.99 -19.28
CA THR A 630 0.52 9.90 -20.17
C THR A 630 -0.74 10.34 -19.44
N ILE A 631 -0.98 9.83 -18.23
CA ILE A 631 -2.15 10.20 -17.40
C ILE A 631 -2.10 11.69 -17.06
N LYS A 632 -0.95 12.19 -16.61
CA LYS A 632 -0.75 13.61 -16.28
C LYS A 632 -1.02 14.53 -17.47
N LYS A 633 -0.42 14.24 -18.64
CA LYS A 633 -0.64 15.02 -19.86
C LYS A 633 -2.11 15.03 -20.27
N TYR A 634 -2.80 13.90 -20.14
CA TYR A 634 -4.22 13.82 -20.47
C TYR A 634 -5.05 14.75 -19.57
N CYS A 635 -4.83 14.69 -18.25
CA CYS A 635 -5.55 15.53 -17.30
C CYS A 635 -5.36 17.02 -17.58
N ILE A 636 -4.10 17.45 -17.81
CA ILE A 636 -3.79 18.84 -18.16
C ILE A 636 -4.46 19.23 -19.47
N LYS A 637 -4.41 18.36 -20.50
CA LYS A 637 -4.99 18.66 -21.80
C LYS A 637 -6.51 18.81 -21.75
N VAL A 638 -7.21 17.91 -21.06
CA VAL A 638 -8.67 17.97 -20.88
C VAL A 638 -9.08 19.24 -20.15
N HIS A 639 -8.40 19.57 -19.05
CA HIS A 639 -8.65 20.80 -18.31
C HIS A 639 -8.41 22.06 -19.18
N SER A 640 -7.30 22.10 -19.92
CA SER A 640 -6.97 23.22 -20.82
C SER A 640 -7.98 23.44 -21.95
N LEU A 641 -8.76 22.41 -22.30
CA LEU A 641 -9.83 22.48 -23.30
C LEU A 641 -11.16 22.98 -22.71
N GLY A 642 -11.22 23.25 -21.40
CA GLY A 642 -12.41 23.72 -20.70
C GLY A 642 -13.54 22.69 -20.66
N ILE A 643 -13.20 21.39 -20.75
CA ILE A 643 -14.20 20.32 -20.79
C ILE A 643 -14.73 20.09 -19.38
N SER A 644 -16.02 20.31 -19.20
CA SER A 644 -16.71 20.25 -17.91
C SER A 644 -17.75 19.12 -17.81
N THR A 645 -18.21 18.62 -18.95
CA THR A 645 -19.20 17.54 -19.05
C THR A 645 -18.76 16.41 -19.96
N TRP A 646 -19.43 15.26 -19.80
CA TRP A 646 -19.25 14.11 -20.68
C TRP A 646 -19.61 14.38 -22.15
N GLU A 647 -20.63 15.20 -22.38
CA GLU A 647 -21.06 15.56 -23.73
C GLU A 647 -20.00 16.41 -24.43
N GLU A 648 -19.41 17.38 -23.73
CA GLU A 648 -18.31 18.19 -24.22
C GLU A 648 -17.07 17.35 -24.55
N LEU A 649 -16.76 16.36 -23.68
CA LEU A 649 -15.67 15.42 -23.93
C LEU A 649 -15.92 14.61 -25.21
N ASP A 650 -17.12 14.05 -25.37
CA ASP A 650 -17.47 13.23 -26.53
C ASP A 650 -17.50 14.06 -27.83
N ASN A 651 -17.98 15.31 -27.76
CA ASN A 651 -17.98 16.23 -28.89
C ASN A 651 -16.55 16.63 -29.29
N THR A 652 -15.71 16.98 -28.32
CA THR A 652 -14.30 17.32 -28.57
C THR A 652 -13.54 16.14 -29.15
N TYR A 653 -13.73 14.95 -28.59
CA TYR A 653 -13.19 13.70 -29.12
C TYR A 653 -13.59 13.47 -30.59
N ARG A 654 -14.87 13.61 -30.95
CA ARG A 654 -15.35 13.45 -32.33
C ARG A 654 -14.74 14.48 -33.29
N VAL A 655 -14.55 15.73 -32.85
CA VAL A 655 -13.90 16.77 -33.66
C VAL A 655 -12.45 16.41 -33.92
N LEU A 656 -11.71 15.99 -32.87
CA LEU A 656 -10.32 15.59 -32.98
C LEU A 656 -10.14 14.32 -33.83
N GLN A 657 -11.05 13.34 -33.72
CA GLN A 657 -11.01 12.17 -34.61
C GLN A 657 -11.10 12.56 -36.09
N LYS A 658 -12.01 13.49 -36.43
CA LYS A 658 -12.16 13.98 -37.81
C LYS A 658 -10.91 14.73 -38.27
N SER A 659 -10.33 15.60 -37.43
CA SER A 659 -9.12 16.34 -37.81
C SER A 659 -7.91 15.42 -38.00
N LEU A 660 -7.81 14.36 -37.19
CA LEU A 660 -6.76 13.34 -37.27
C LEU A 660 -7.00 12.29 -38.36
N LYS A 661 -8.16 12.29 -39.03
CA LYS A 661 -8.55 11.29 -40.06
C LYS A 661 -8.49 9.85 -39.52
N LEU A 662 -9.06 9.62 -38.33
CA LEU A 662 -9.10 8.34 -37.61
C LEU A 662 -10.39 7.55 -37.81
#